data_AF-A0A6S7EEN4-F1
#
_entry.id   AF-A0A6S7EEN4-F1
#
_cell.length_a   1.000
_cell.length_b   1.000
_cell.length_c   1.000
_cell.angle_alpha   90.00
_cell.angle_beta   90.00
_cell.angle_gamma   90.00
#
_symmetry.space_group_name_H-M   'P 1'
#
loop_
_entity.id
_entity.type
_entity.pdbx_description
1 polymer ?
#
loop_
_entity_poly.entity_id
_entity_poly.type
_entity_poly.pdbx_seq_one_letter_code
_entity_poly.pdbx_strand_id
1 'polypeptide(L)'
;MPRLAPLAVPRHLGAVALALAGLFALSAPPPAAAHDIGAFIEATRLGRYPLREPERRVWGTENVRDVVLVGQVENRLYLYHYLRQGGAGTPSELAFRSRPLVIDPAAWNPAREEDVSVSAPRDGLGFYWVTYTYPDADGRQAHGFLVDESGAVVTVRADATRVVATAEQPWDEARRARALATLKPALAGFPWRLPAFPADVRFETRPPVETTAAFRKLHQAVRAIPRARAADFNRAFAALRRFVLEHDYREIDPQNKDAEMLTALNDYGFWLAEAGEAVEAERVLDEVLRRDPARTPAYLNRADARIKLRDRQREQRDVHATRAQEDYRLYCSRRLAAGEAIPANVAARIGAALGVKALDAAACRPRLVIFEAIRAGDLNAVRAELAQGQDPNGVNEYGVSALSIATHNRQLEMVRALLAAGAKVDGPNRGAPLLASALPQARDTRPAAERYALADTLIAAGASLEALDANGTPLLLRRVSYYAEDRDTLDYLLAKGADPNGREKNGRSVLHAAMSSPSKFWFAEKLLAKGADINAAYIRMYYGRQAMWETPLLEALRESPGGEPKPQVSERVAFALARGADPAVGGYGPKAGQQRAGLDEALSLAARQMSPELVDRLAQAAAGKPRAPLTTAALSSLLRQWNEVENRADAQAKGAQWDDLRARLRATAERLLAAGVPLAYSGNATGESTDQIAPLSLPWLPDDLYQAWLLAGANPSDRSDRGTRLRGVVDADALPLVIMLRLGNDAKARMLLAHDGGLYATPARCGMAVADMLAWSLSDNGPLGPSAARALQQVLDGAAKAPACDLAQGARVKPFVGVSARDLAQRAGVTLAVKAPG
;
A
#
# COMPACT_ATOMS: atom_id res chain seq x y z
N MET A 1 29.81 32.49 -50.92
CA MET A 1 30.69 31.63 -50.09
C MET A 1 30.30 31.80 -48.63
N PRO A 2 30.34 30.77 -47.77
CA PRO A 2 29.37 29.67 -47.71
C PRO A 2 28.79 29.43 -46.28
N ARG A 3 27.73 28.59 -46.19
CA ARG A 3 27.36 27.63 -45.10
C ARG A 3 27.13 28.20 -43.67
N LEU A 4 26.06 27.92 -42.91
CA LEU A 4 25.20 26.73 -42.74
C LEU A 4 23.86 27.11 -42.03
N ALA A 5 22.80 26.41 -42.44
CA ALA A 5 21.55 25.97 -41.76
C ALA A 5 20.83 26.83 -40.67
N PRO A 6 19.49 26.98 -40.77
CA PRO A 6 18.64 27.53 -39.71
C PRO A 6 18.27 26.48 -38.65
N LEU A 7 18.23 26.91 -37.39
CA LEU A 7 17.79 26.13 -36.22
C LEU A 7 16.31 25.75 -36.30
N ALA A 8 16.05 24.52 -35.87
CA ALA A 8 14.77 23.82 -35.93
C ALA A 8 13.67 24.45 -35.07
N VAL A 9 12.46 24.50 -35.64
CA VAL A 9 11.20 24.47 -34.90
C VAL A 9 10.73 23.02 -34.88
N PRO A 10 10.26 22.50 -33.73
CA PRO A 10 9.09 21.65 -33.80
C PRO A 10 7.97 22.11 -32.86
N ARG A 11 6.77 21.96 -33.41
CA ARG A 11 5.47 22.29 -32.88
C ARG A 11 5.07 21.38 -31.72
N HIS A 12 4.35 21.99 -30.79
CA HIS A 12 3.34 21.43 -29.90
C HIS A 12 2.68 20.13 -30.40
N LEU A 13 2.74 19.08 -29.58
CA LEU A 13 1.64 18.16 -29.19
C LEU A 13 2.27 16.96 -28.46
N GLY A 14 1.93 16.78 -27.18
CA GLY A 14 2.47 15.69 -26.34
C GLY A 14 2.20 15.85 -24.84
N ALA A 15 1.69 17.01 -24.40
CA ALA A 15 1.06 17.17 -23.10
C ALA A 15 -0.44 16.82 -23.24
N VAL A 16 -0.83 15.61 -22.82
CA VAL A 16 -2.19 15.19 -22.35
C VAL A 16 -2.21 13.72 -21.86
N ALA A 17 -1.22 12.87 -22.14
CA ALA A 17 -1.33 11.44 -21.84
C ALA A 17 -0.99 10.97 -20.39
N LEU A 18 -0.71 11.87 -19.43
CA LEU A 18 -0.26 11.49 -18.08
C LEU A 18 -1.20 11.89 -16.92
N ALA A 19 -2.47 12.19 -17.23
CA ALA A 19 -3.48 12.60 -16.22
C ALA A 19 -4.71 11.67 -16.12
N LEU A 20 -4.68 10.45 -16.70
CA LEU A 20 -5.82 9.52 -16.69
C LEU A 20 -5.53 8.13 -16.09
N ALA A 21 -4.46 7.98 -15.28
CA ALA A 21 -4.19 6.77 -14.49
C ALA A 21 -4.67 6.87 -13.02
N GLY A 22 -5.59 7.81 -12.72
CA GLY A 22 -5.95 8.19 -11.34
C GLY A 22 -7.34 7.76 -10.85
N LEU A 23 -8.00 6.81 -11.50
CA LEU A 23 -9.34 6.34 -11.10
C LEU A 23 -9.48 4.84 -11.39
N PHE A 24 -8.93 3.99 -10.51
CA PHE A 24 -9.43 2.66 -10.12
C PHE A 24 -8.37 2.01 -9.21
N ALA A 25 -8.45 2.27 -7.90
CA ALA A 25 -7.73 1.51 -6.87
C ALA A 25 -8.54 1.54 -5.58
N LEU A 26 -9.53 0.64 -5.47
CA LEU A 26 -10.05 0.17 -4.19
C LEU A 26 -9.72 -1.32 -4.15
N SER A 27 -8.93 -1.70 -3.14
CA SER A 27 -8.25 -2.99 -2.91
C SER A 27 -7.00 -3.26 -3.75
N ALA A 28 -5.85 -3.37 -3.07
CA ALA A 28 -4.62 -3.90 -3.64
C ALA A 28 -4.70 -5.43 -3.75
N PRO A 29 -4.29 -6.06 -4.86
CA PRO A 29 -3.88 -7.45 -4.87
C PRO A 29 -2.40 -7.59 -4.44
N PRO A 30 -1.94 -8.79 -4.04
CA PRO A 30 -0.54 -9.01 -3.61
C PRO A 30 0.45 -8.79 -4.77
N PRO A 31 1.76 -8.61 -4.49
CA PRO A 31 2.67 -8.00 -5.44
C PRO A 31 3.14 -8.99 -6.51
N ALA A 32 2.83 -8.70 -7.77
CA ALA A 32 3.64 -9.09 -8.92
C ALA A 32 3.38 -8.12 -10.09
N ALA A 33 4.47 -7.69 -10.73
CA ALA A 33 4.56 -6.85 -11.92
C ALA A 33 4.17 -5.36 -11.81
N ALA A 34 5.19 -4.51 -12.00
CA ALA A 34 5.04 -3.11 -12.37
C ALA A 34 4.10 -3.00 -13.57
N HIS A 35 3.01 -2.25 -13.43
CA HIS A 35 2.04 -2.08 -14.51
C HIS A 35 2.64 -1.16 -15.58
N ASP A 36 2.84 -1.70 -16.78
CA ASP A 36 3.12 -0.90 -17.97
C ASP A 36 1.88 -0.04 -18.28
N ILE A 37 2.03 1.28 -18.14
CA ILE A 37 0.98 2.26 -18.44
C ILE A 37 0.48 2.07 -19.89
N GLY A 38 1.35 1.63 -20.80
CA GLY A 38 0.99 1.27 -22.17
C GLY A 38 -0.03 0.14 -22.23
N ALA A 39 0.19 -0.95 -21.48
CA ALA A 39 -0.74 -2.09 -21.43
C ALA A 39 -2.12 -1.70 -20.87
N PHE A 40 -2.17 -0.81 -19.87
CA PHE A 40 -3.46 -0.31 -19.34
C PHE A 40 -4.20 0.56 -20.36
N ILE A 41 -3.48 1.45 -21.05
CA ILE A 41 -4.05 2.27 -22.13
C ILE A 41 -4.57 1.37 -23.26
N GLU A 42 -3.82 0.34 -23.65
CA GLU A 42 -4.25 -0.61 -24.67
C GLU A 42 -5.46 -1.45 -24.22
N ALA A 43 -5.46 -1.96 -22.98
CA ALA A 43 -6.61 -2.68 -22.42
C ALA A 43 -7.87 -1.81 -22.42
N THR A 44 -7.74 -0.54 -22.04
CA THR A 44 -8.84 0.46 -22.06
C THR A 44 -9.29 0.74 -23.49
N ARG A 45 -8.34 0.95 -24.42
CA ARG A 45 -8.60 1.20 -25.85
C ARG A 45 -9.35 0.05 -26.49
N LEU A 46 -8.87 -1.17 -26.29
CA LEU A 46 -9.48 -2.38 -26.83
C LEU A 46 -10.77 -2.74 -26.08
N GLY A 47 -10.96 -2.28 -24.84
CA GLY A 47 -12.14 -2.54 -24.00
C GLY A 47 -13.48 -2.18 -24.65
N ARG A 48 -13.49 -1.27 -25.62
CA ARG A 48 -14.69 -0.90 -26.41
C ARG A 48 -15.21 -2.00 -27.34
N TYR A 49 -14.42 -3.03 -27.60
CA TYR A 49 -14.80 -4.16 -28.45
C TYR A 49 -15.31 -5.31 -27.59
N PRO A 50 -16.63 -5.58 -27.58
CA PRO A 50 -17.20 -6.56 -26.69
C PRO A 50 -16.73 -7.99 -27.04
N LEU A 51 -16.54 -8.81 -26.02
CA LEU A 51 -16.42 -10.26 -26.18
C LEU A 51 -17.72 -10.91 -25.70
N ARG A 52 -17.98 -12.17 -26.08
CA ARG A 52 -19.18 -12.87 -25.60
C ARG A 52 -18.94 -13.30 -24.17
N GLU A 53 -19.76 -12.84 -23.23
CA GLU A 53 -19.64 -13.29 -21.83
C GLU A 53 -19.72 -14.84 -21.73
N PRO A 54 -18.95 -15.48 -20.82
CA PRO A 54 -18.04 -14.91 -19.82
C PRO A 54 -16.56 -14.87 -20.30
N GLU A 55 -16.30 -14.66 -21.60
CA GLU A 55 -14.94 -14.68 -22.15
C GLU A 55 -14.07 -13.54 -21.61
N ARG A 56 -12.86 -13.87 -21.15
CA ARG A 56 -11.83 -12.89 -20.82
C ARG A 56 -10.96 -12.62 -22.04
N ARG A 57 -10.51 -11.38 -22.22
CA ARG A 57 -9.54 -11.08 -23.28
C ARG A 57 -8.15 -11.54 -22.85
N VAL A 58 -7.49 -12.31 -23.71
CA VAL A 58 -6.10 -12.78 -23.49
C VAL A 58 -5.12 -12.24 -24.52
N TRP A 59 -5.61 -11.76 -25.66
CA TRP A 59 -4.80 -11.11 -26.68
C TRP A 59 -5.63 -10.09 -27.47
N GLY A 60 -4.98 -9.06 -28.01
CA GLY A 60 -5.64 -8.16 -28.94
C GLY A 60 -4.69 -7.16 -29.59
N THR A 61 -4.98 -6.82 -30.85
CA THR A 61 -4.31 -5.73 -31.57
C THR A 61 -5.33 -4.87 -32.28
N GLU A 62 -5.01 -3.60 -32.45
CA GLU A 62 -5.85 -2.66 -33.18
C GLU A 62 -4.98 -1.84 -34.13
N ASN A 63 -5.36 -1.85 -35.41
CA ASN A 63 -4.72 -1.08 -36.46
C ASN A 63 -5.71 -0.11 -37.11
N VAL A 64 -5.28 0.58 -38.17
CA VAL A 64 -6.10 1.58 -38.87
C VAL A 64 -7.32 0.95 -39.55
N ARG A 65 -7.20 -0.30 -40.04
CA ARG A 65 -8.21 -0.98 -40.87
C ARG A 65 -9.17 -1.87 -40.06
N ASP A 66 -8.65 -2.54 -39.04
CA ASP A 66 -9.35 -3.59 -38.32
C ASP A 66 -8.81 -3.81 -36.90
N VAL A 67 -9.55 -4.60 -36.13
CA VAL A 67 -9.21 -5.01 -34.77
C VAL A 67 -9.35 -6.53 -34.67
N VAL A 68 -8.32 -7.18 -34.13
CA VAL A 68 -8.29 -8.63 -33.93
C VAL A 68 -8.11 -8.90 -32.44
N LEU A 69 -8.98 -9.72 -31.86
CA LEU A 69 -8.97 -10.05 -30.42
C LEU A 69 -9.05 -11.55 -30.21
N VAL A 70 -8.51 -12.02 -29.10
CA VAL A 70 -8.73 -13.38 -28.61
C VAL A 70 -9.43 -13.33 -27.26
N GLY A 71 -10.64 -13.88 -27.23
CA GLY A 71 -11.36 -14.20 -26.00
C GLY A 71 -11.05 -15.62 -25.55
N GLN A 72 -11.04 -15.85 -24.24
CA GLN A 72 -10.85 -17.18 -23.64
C GLN A 72 -11.95 -17.47 -22.62
N VAL A 73 -12.48 -18.69 -22.65
CA VAL A 73 -13.26 -19.27 -21.55
C VAL A 73 -12.87 -20.74 -21.38
N GLU A 74 -12.36 -21.08 -20.20
CA GLU A 74 -11.78 -22.40 -19.92
C GLU A 74 -10.66 -22.74 -20.92
N ASN A 75 -10.60 -23.97 -21.44
CA ASN A 75 -9.63 -24.43 -22.44
C ASN A 75 -9.97 -23.96 -23.87
N ARG A 76 -10.78 -22.92 -24.07
CA ARG A 76 -11.27 -22.53 -25.41
C ARG A 76 -10.92 -21.08 -25.70
N LEU A 77 -10.29 -20.87 -26.85
CA LEU A 77 -10.03 -19.54 -27.41
C LEU A 77 -11.04 -19.21 -28.52
N TYR A 78 -11.30 -17.93 -28.74
CA TYR A 78 -12.18 -17.42 -29.79
C TYR A 78 -11.52 -16.23 -30.45
N LEU A 79 -11.29 -16.31 -31.75
CA LEU A 79 -10.77 -15.22 -32.54
C LEU A 79 -11.93 -14.32 -32.97
N TYR A 80 -11.81 -13.03 -32.68
CA TYR A 80 -12.74 -11.99 -33.10
C TYR A 80 -12.05 -11.08 -34.12
N HIS A 81 -12.73 -10.77 -35.21
CA HIS A 81 -12.30 -9.78 -36.18
C HIS A 81 -13.36 -8.70 -36.34
N TYR A 82 -12.99 -7.46 -36.05
CA TYR A 82 -13.84 -6.28 -36.19
C TYR A 82 -13.33 -5.38 -37.32
N LEU A 83 -14.21 -4.97 -38.22
CA LEU A 83 -13.90 -4.04 -39.32
C LEU A 83 -14.29 -2.61 -38.93
N ARG A 84 -13.42 -1.64 -39.24
CA ARG A 84 -13.75 -0.22 -39.06
C ARG A 84 -14.52 0.33 -40.25
N GLN A 85 -15.72 0.84 -39.99
CA GLN A 85 -16.52 1.60 -40.93
C GLN A 85 -16.13 3.10 -40.84
N GLY A 86 -15.05 3.55 -41.50
CA GLY A 86 -14.70 4.98 -41.57
C GLY A 86 -13.94 5.59 -40.36
N GLY A 87 -13.90 6.94 -40.28
CA GLY A 87 -13.03 7.72 -39.38
C GLY A 87 -13.32 7.61 -37.87
N ALA A 88 -12.43 8.16 -37.04
CA ALA A 88 -12.44 7.98 -35.59
C ALA A 88 -13.79 8.35 -34.93
N GLY A 89 -14.43 7.35 -34.30
CA GLY A 89 -15.70 7.50 -33.56
C GLY A 89 -16.88 6.72 -34.12
N THR A 90 -16.75 6.07 -35.28
CA THR A 90 -17.78 5.19 -35.84
C THR A 90 -17.76 3.78 -35.21
N PRO A 91 -18.92 3.11 -35.07
CA PRO A 91 -18.98 1.74 -34.56
C PRO A 91 -18.22 0.78 -35.48
N SER A 92 -17.37 -0.08 -34.92
CA SER A 92 -16.79 -1.20 -35.68
C SER A 92 -17.78 -2.35 -35.74
N GLU A 93 -17.84 -3.00 -36.90
CA GLU A 93 -18.74 -4.13 -37.14
C GLU A 93 -17.98 -5.44 -36.92
N LEU A 94 -18.60 -6.40 -36.24
CA LEU A 94 -18.02 -7.74 -36.08
C LEU A 94 -18.09 -8.46 -37.43
N ALA A 95 -16.95 -8.67 -38.08
CA ALA A 95 -16.88 -9.43 -39.33
C ALA A 95 -17.10 -10.92 -39.08
N PHE A 96 -16.35 -11.49 -38.14
CA PHE A 96 -16.59 -12.86 -37.70
C PHE A 96 -16.10 -13.10 -36.27
N ARG A 97 -16.67 -14.14 -35.67
CA ARG A 97 -16.16 -14.83 -34.48
C ARG A 97 -15.87 -16.27 -34.87
N SER A 98 -14.68 -16.78 -34.56
CA SER A 98 -14.34 -18.16 -34.87
C SER A 98 -15.22 -19.16 -34.11
N ARG A 99 -15.28 -20.38 -34.62
CA ARG A 99 -15.64 -21.54 -33.79
C ARG A 99 -14.63 -21.72 -32.63
N PRO A 100 -15.00 -22.46 -31.56
CA PRO A 100 -14.08 -22.70 -30.43
C PRO A 100 -12.74 -23.27 -30.89
N LEU A 101 -11.66 -22.61 -30.50
CA LEU A 101 -10.29 -23.09 -30.65
C LEU A 101 -9.92 -23.87 -29.39
N VAL A 102 -10.15 -25.17 -29.42
CA VAL A 102 -10.06 -26.05 -28.23
C VAL A 102 -8.60 -26.39 -27.94
N ILE A 103 -8.05 -25.80 -26.88
CA ILE A 103 -6.77 -26.17 -26.30
C ILE A 103 -6.87 -27.63 -25.82
N ASP A 104 -5.81 -28.41 -26.03
CA ASP A 104 -5.77 -29.81 -25.63
C ASP A 104 -6.14 -29.96 -24.15
N PRO A 105 -7.27 -30.63 -23.82
CA PRO A 105 -7.71 -30.78 -22.45
C PRO A 105 -6.69 -31.45 -21.53
N ALA A 106 -5.79 -32.28 -22.07
CA ALA A 106 -4.74 -32.93 -21.30
C ALA A 106 -3.58 -31.99 -20.96
N ALA A 107 -3.38 -30.94 -21.74
CA ALA A 107 -2.33 -29.95 -21.53
C ALA A 107 -2.83 -28.72 -20.76
N TRP A 108 -4.15 -28.46 -20.78
CA TRP A 108 -4.76 -27.29 -20.16
C TRP A 108 -4.70 -27.30 -18.64
N ASN A 109 -4.28 -26.17 -18.07
CA ASN A 109 -4.26 -25.94 -16.63
C ASN A 109 -4.93 -24.60 -16.29
N PRO A 110 -6.10 -24.59 -15.62
CA PRO A 110 -6.81 -23.35 -15.28
C PRO A 110 -6.04 -22.42 -14.33
N ALA A 111 -4.99 -22.91 -13.66
CA ALA A 111 -4.14 -22.11 -12.78
C ALA A 111 -2.97 -21.42 -13.50
N ARG A 112 -2.81 -21.63 -14.82
CA ARG A 112 -1.72 -21.06 -15.62
C ARG A 112 -2.27 -20.12 -16.68
N GLU A 113 -1.58 -19.01 -16.91
CA GLU A 113 -1.87 -18.12 -18.02
C GLU A 113 -1.18 -18.63 -19.28
N GLU A 114 -1.94 -18.76 -20.36
CA GLU A 114 -1.42 -19.17 -21.65
C GLU A 114 -0.83 -17.97 -22.39
N ASP A 115 0.37 -18.12 -22.95
CA ASP A 115 0.94 -17.13 -23.85
C ASP A 115 0.29 -17.30 -25.22
N VAL A 116 -0.74 -16.48 -25.46
CA VAL A 116 -1.53 -16.49 -26.70
C VAL A 116 -0.96 -15.46 -27.64
N SER A 117 -0.69 -15.87 -28.88
CA SER A 117 -0.28 -14.95 -29.94
C SER A 117 -1.11 -15.15 -31.20
N VAL A 118 -1.35 -14.05 -31.92
CA VAL A 118 -2.03 -14.10 -33.22
C VAL A 118 -1.15 -13.45 -34.28
N SER A 119 -0.91 -14.18 -35.36
CA SER A 119 -0.32 -13.64 -36.58
C SER A 119 -1.39 -13.47 -37.65
N ALA A 120 -1.60 -12.23 -38.10
CA ALA A 120 -2.53 -11.89 -39.17
C ALA A 120 -1.93 -12.19 -40.56
N PRO A 121 -2.75 -12.52 -41.58
CA PRO A 121 -2.27 -12.74 -42.94
C PRO A 121 -1.74 -11.43 -43.56
N ARG A 122 -0.54 -11.46 -44.14
CA ARG A 122 0.14 -10.25 -44.66
C ARG A 122 -0.54 -9.61 -45.88
N ASP A 123 -1.28 -10.39 -46.67
CA ASP A 123 -1.86 -9.96 -47.95
C ASP A 123 -3.37 -10.26 -48.08
N GLY A 124 -4.08 -10.52 -46.98
CA GLY A 124 -5.51 -10.88 -47.00
C GLY A 124 -5.83 -12.25 -47.63
N LEU A 125 -4.84 -13.00 -48.13
CA LEU A 125 -5.03 -14.30 -48.79
C LEU A 125 -4.65 -15.51 -47.91
N GLY A 126 -4.36 -15.29 -46.63
CA GLY A 126 -3.88 -16.32 -45.69
C GLY A 126 -4.88 -16.67 -44.59
N PHE A 127 -4.45 -17.53 -43.66
CA PHE A 127 -5.17 -17.78 -42.41
C PHE A 127 -4.64 -16.86 -41.31
N TYR A 128 -5.48 -16.54 -40.32
CA TYR A 128 -4.99 -16.12 -39.02
C TYR A 128 -4.36 -17.32 -38.33
N TRP A 129 -3.17 -17.13 -37.76
CA TRP A 129 -2.50 -18.17 -36.98
C TRP A 129 -2.58 -17.81 -35.50
N VAL A 130 -3.35 -18.59 -34.75
CA VAL A 130 -3.52 -18.45 -33.30
C VAL A 130 -2.71 -19.52 -32.60
N THR A 131 -1.73 -19.14 -31.78
CA THR A 131 -0.95 -20.08 -30.97
C THR A 131 -1.20 -19.89 -29.49
N TYR A 132 -0.87 -20.93 -28.74
CA TYR A 132 -0.83 -20.90 -27.29
C TYR A 132 0.36 -21.72 -26.80
N THR A 133 1.01 -21.28 -25.72
CA THR A 133 2.10 -22.02 -25.07
C THR A 133 2.05 -21.89 -23.54
N TYR A 134 2.63 -22.90 -22.86
CA TYR A 134 2.91 -22.83 -21.43
C TYR A 134 4.36 -22.40 -21.20
N PRO A 135 4.65 -21.60 -20.15
CA PRO A 135 6.01 -21.15 -19.84
C PRO A 135 7.04 -22.27 -19.62
N ASP A 136 6.58 -23.50 -19.29
CA ASP A 136 7.40 -24.67 -18.99
C ASP A 136 7.31 -25.79 -20.04
N ALA A 137 6.64 -25.55 -21.17
CA ALA A 137 6.62 -26.52 -22.26
C ALA A 137 8.05 -26.74 -22.78
N ASP A 138 8.46 -28.00 -22.97
CA ASP A 138 9.80 -28.40 -23.43
C ASP A 138 10.16 -27.91 -24.85
N GLY A 139 9.25 -27.18 -25.50
CA GLY A 139 9.42 -26.57 -26.81
C GLY A 139 9.42 -27.54 -27.98
N ARG A 140 9.21 -28.84 -27.73
CA ARG A 140 9.34 -29.89 -28.76
C ARG A 140 8.10 -30.06 -29.63
N GLN A 141 6.96 -29.54 -29.19
CA GLN A 141 5.71 -29.56 -29.93
C GLN A 141 5.11 -28.15 -30.02
N ALA A 142 4.59 -27.81 -31.20
CA ALA A 142 3.83 -26.60 -31.45
C ALA A 142 2.34 -26.96 -31.64
N HIS A 143 1.49 -26.30 -30.86
CA HIS A 143 0.04 -26.38 -30.97
C HIS A 143 -0.52 -25.03 -31.37
N GLY A 144 -1.49 -25.04 -32.29
CA GLY A 144 -2.15 -23.81 -32.70
C GLY A 144 -3.31 -24.06 -33.64
N PHE A 145 -3.87 -22.98 -34.15
CA PHE A 145 -5.06 -23.00 -34.97
C PHE A 145 -4.88 -22.05 -36.15
N LEU A 146 -5.25 -22.51 -37.34
CA LEU A 146 -5.50 -21.61 -38.46
C LEU A 146 -6.98 -21.25 -38.48
N VAL A 147 -7.29 -19.97 -38.63
CA VAL A 147 -8.66 -19.46 -38.76
C VAL A 147 -8.78 -18.71 -40.07
N ASP A 148 -9.76 -19.08 -40.90
CA ASP A 148 -10.03 -18.35 -42.15
C ASP A 148 -11.01 -17.18 -41.93
N GLU A 149 -11.26 -16.42 -42.99
CA GLU A 149 -12.12 -15.23 -42.97
C GLU A 149 -13.60 -15.54 -42.68
N SER A 150 -14.01 -16.81 -42.78
CA SER A 150 -15.34 -17.24 -42.38
C SER A 150 -15.42 -17.63 -40.89
N GLY A 151 -14.29 -17.62 -40.18
CA GLY A 151 -14.17 -18.11 -38.81
C GLY A 151 -14.05 -19.62 -38.70
N ALA A 152 -13.84 -20.34 -39.81
CA ALA A 152 -13.64 -21.79 -39.77
C ALA A 152 -12.22 -22.13 -39.30
N VAL A 153 -12.12 -23.22 -38.53
CA VAL A 153 -10.94 -23.55 -37.73
C VAL A 153 -10.25 -24.78 -38.29
N VAL A 154 -8.91 -24.72 -38.34
CA VAL A 154 -8.04 -25.87 -38.57
C VAL A 154 -7.14 -26.04 -37.36
N THR A 155 -7.22 -27.19 -36.70
CA THR A 155 -6.32 -27.53 -35.60
C THR A 155 -4.98 -27.98 -36.15
N VAL A 156 -3.89 -27.44 -35.62
CA VAL A 156 -2.53 -27.76 -36.05
C VAL A 156 -1.73 -28.31 -34.89
N ARG A 157 -1.08 -29.44 -35.13
CA ARG A 157 -0.08 -30.06 -34.26
C ARG A 157 1.20 -30.26 -35.05
N ALA A 158 2.32 -29.78 -34.55
CA ALA A 158 3.61 -29.91 -35.21
C ALA A 158 4.72 -30.29 -34.23
N ASP A 159 5.67 -31.09 -34.68
CA ASP A 159 6.95 -31.38 -34.03
C ASP A 159 8.09 -31.32 -35.06
N ALA A 160 9.31 -31.71 -34.69
CA ALA A 160 10.48 -31.67 -35.59
C ALA A 160 10.35 -32.58 -36.83
N THR A 161 9.41 -33.52 -36.83
CA THR A 161 9.27 -34.56 -37.87
C THR A 161 8.00 -34.41 -38.69
N ARG A 162 6.92 -33.88 -38.11
CA ARG A 162 5.60 -33.86 -38.74
C ARG A 162 4.80 -32.59 -38.44
N VAL A 163 4.02 -32.14 -39.42
CA VAL A 163 2.90 -31.19 -39.24
C VAL A 163 1.59 -31.90 -39.59
N VAL A 164 0.61 -31.87 -38.69
CA VAL A 164 -0.76 -32.35 -38.93
C VAL A 164 -1.71 -31.17 -38.83
N ALA A 165 -2.43 -30.90 -39.92
CA ALA A 165 -3.47 -29.90 -40.00
C ALA A 165 -4.83 -30.59 -40.21
N THR A 166 -5.69 -30.53 -39.20
CA THR A 166 -7.00 -31.20 -39.20
C THR A 166 -8.11 -30.16 -39.33
N ALA A 167 -8.92 -30.26 -40.38
CA ALA A 167 -10.04 -29.36 -40.65
C ALA A 167 -11.36 -30.14 -40.73
N GLU A 168 -12.48 -29.44 -40.50
CA GLU A 168 -13.80 -30.01 -40.76
C GLU A 168 -14.14 -30.05 -42.25
N GLN A 169 -13.71 -29.02 -42.95
CA GLN A 169 -13.96 -28.87 -44.37
C GLN A 169 -12.92 -29.65 -45.19
N PRO A 170 -13.30 -30.20 -46.35
CA PRO A 170 -12.35 -30.89 -47.23
C PRO A 170 -11.18 -30.02 -47.67
N TRP A 171 -10.05 -30.66 -47.95
CA TRP A 171 -8.82 -29.99 -48.41
C TRP A 171 -8.66 -30.07 -49.93
N ASP A 172 -8.87 -28.94 -50.60
CA ASP A 172 -8.42 -28.72 -51.98
C ASP A 172 -6.97 -28.20 -52.03
N GLU A 173 -6.40 -28.15 -53.25
CA GLU A 173 -5.00 -27.74 -53.46
C GLU A 173 -4.75 -26.28 -53.06
N ALA A 174 -5.68 -25.38 -53.35
CA ALA A 174 -5.56 -23.95 -53.02
C ALA A 174 -5.53 -23.71 -51.51
N ARG A 175 -6.40 -24.40 -50.76
CA ARG A 175 -6.46 -24.33 -49.31
C ARG A 175 -5.21 -24.90 -48.66
N ARG A 176 -4.69 -26.03 -49.17
CA ARG A 176 -3.41 -26.60 -48.71
C ARG A 176 -2.27 -25.62 -48.93
N ALA A 177 -2.20 -25.00 -50.11
CA ALA A 177 -1.18 -24.00 -50.42
C ALA A 177 -1.25 -22.79 -49.47
N ARG A 178 -2.45 -22.26 -49.20
CA ARG A 178 -2.67 -21.15 -48.26
C ARG A 178 -2.29 -21.51 -46.81
N ALA A 179 -2.66 -22.71 -46.36
CA ALA A 179 -2.29 -23.21 -45.03
C ALA A 179 -0.77 -23.35 -44.90
N LEU A 180 -0.09 -23.93 -45.89
CA LEU A 180 1.37 -24.04 -45.92
C LEU A 180 2.06 -22.67 -45.94
N ALA A 181 1.54 -21.72 -46.74
CA ALA A 181 2.09 -20.37 -46.80
C ALA A 181 2.01 -19.64 -45.45
N THR A 182 0.97 -19.94 -44.65
CA THR A 182 0.82 -19.41 -43.29
C THR A 182 1.74 -20.14 -42.29
N LEU A 183 1.77 -21.48 -42.33
CA LEU A 183 2.48 -22.30 -41.35
C LEU A 183 4.00 -22.29 -41.49
N LYS A 184 4.52 -22.21 -42.73
CA LYS A 184 5.99 -22.20 -42.96
C LYS A 184 6.71 -21.08 -42.20
N PRO A 185 6.32 -19.79 -42.33
CA PRO A 185 6.95 -18.72 -41.56
C PRO A 185 6.56 -18.78 -40.07
N ALA A 186 5.34 -19.20 -39.75
CA ALA A 186 4.85 -19.21 -38.38
C ALA A 186 5.54 -20.25 -37.47
N LEU A 187 5.89 -21.43 -38.03
CA LEU A 187 6.55 -22.50 -37.30
C LEU A 187 8.08 -22.39 -37.29
N ALA A 188 8.67 -21.52 -38.12
CA ALA A 188 10.12 -21.32 -38.20
C ALA A 188 10.75 -20.71 -36.93
N GLY A 189 9.94 -20.23 -35.97
CA GLY A 189 10.42 -19.51 -34.78
C GLY A 189 9.68 -19.81 -33.47
N PHE A 190 8.81 -20.82 -33.39
CA PHE A 190 7.87 -20.96 -32.25
C PHE A 190 7.96 -22.32 -31.51
N PRO A 191 7.84 -22.36 -30.16
CA PRO A 191 8.26 -21.32 -29.20
C PRO A 191 9.78 -21.36 -28.93
N TRP A 192 10.40 -22.52 -29.20
CA TRP A 192 11.85 -22.73 -29.26
C TRP A 192 12.14 -23.48 -30.57
N ARG A 193 12.44 -22.71 -31.64
CA ARG A 193 12.89 -23.13 -32.99
C ARG A 193 12.62 -24.61 -33.39
N LEU A 194 11.65 -24.85 -34.28
CA LEU A 194 11.80 -25.98 -35.21
C LEU A 194 12.98 -25.64 -36.15
N PRO A 195 14.07 -26.42 -36.16
CA PRO A 195 15.29 -26.07 -36.92
C PRO A 195 15.05 -26.03 -38.44
N ALA A 196 14.04 -26.75 -38.92
CA ALA A 196 13.52 -26.69 -40.28
C ALA A 196 12.02 -27.02 -40.27
N PHE A 197 11.30 -26.57 -41.30
CA PHE A 197 9.91 -26.97 -41.50
C PHE A 197 9.82 -28.48 -41.80
N PRO A 198 8.97 -29.26 -41.10
CA PRO A 198 8.93 -30.70 -41.30
C PRO A 198 8.53 -31.12 -42.71
N ALA A 199 9.17 -32.19 -43.21
CA ALA A 199 8.88 -32.73 -44.54
C ALA A 199 7.57 -33.53 -44.59
N ASP A 200 7.18 -34.19 -43.50
CA ASP A 200 5.90 -34.92 -43.39
C ASP A 200 4.78 -33.94 -43.01
N VAL A 201 4.01 -33.48 -44.00
CA VAL A 201 2.81 -32.65 -43.78
C VAL A 201 1.56 -33.46 -44.11
N ARG A 202 0.67 -33.57 -43.14
CA ARG A 202 -0.62 -34.26 -43.28
C ARG A 202 -1.78 -33.30 -43.16
N PHE A 203 -2.68 -33.39 -44.14
CA PHE A 203 -3.94 -32.67 -44.14
C PHE A 203 -5.07 -33.68 -43.90
N GLU A 204 -5.69 -33.59 -42.74
CA GLU A 204 -6.75 -34.49 -42.32
C GLU A 204 -8.11 -33.77 -42.39
N THR A 205 -9.13 -34.48 -42.87
CA THR A 205 -10.52 -34.00 -42.81
C THR A 205 -11.25 -34.84 -41.77
N ARG A 206 -11.86 -34.20 -40.78
CA ARG A 206 -12.74 -34.86 -39.80
C ARG A 206 -14.15 -34.30 -39.94
N PRO A 207 -15.19 -35.13 -40.15
CA PRO A 207 -16.54 -34.60 -40.25
C PRO A 207 -16.93 -33.88 -38.94
N PRO A 208 -17.75 -32.81 -39.03
CA PRO A 208 -18.26 -32.14 -37.85
C PRO A 208 -19.04 -33.12 -36.97
N VAL A 209 -18.91 -32.97 -35.67
CA VAL A 209 -19.72 -33.73 -34.72
C VAL A 209 -21.07 -33.04 -34.58
N GLU A 210 -22.16 -33.79 -34.79
CA GLU A 210 -23.54 -33.36 -34.50
C GLU A 210 -23.71 -33.14 -32.99
N THR A 211 -23.30 -31.95 -32.55
CA THR A 211 -22.97 -31.65 -31.15
C THR A 211 -24.18 -31.85 -30.24
N THR A 212 -25.35 -31.37 -30.66
CA THR A 212 -26.61 -31.53 -29.93
C THR A 212 -27.02 -33.00 -29.80
N ALA A 213 -26.94 -33.78 -30.89
CA ALA A 213 -27.34 -35.19 -30.87
C ALA A 213 -26.38 -36.05 -30.04
N ALA A 214 -25.08 -35.79 -30.15
CA ALA A 214 -24.04 -36.47 -29.36
C ALA A 214 -24.19 -36.15 -27.86
N PHE A 215 -24.39 -34.87 -27.51
CA PHE A 215 -24.65 -34.46 -26.13
C PHE A 215 -25.90 -35.14 -25.56
N ARG A 216 -27.02 -35.13 -26.29
CA ARG A 216 -28.26 -35.81 -25.90
C ARG A 216 -28.02 -37.28 -25.56
N LYS A 217 -27.33 -38.00 -26.44
CA LYS A 217 -27.02 -39.43 -26.24
C LYS A 217 -26.18 -39.67 -25.00
N LEU A 218 -25.14 -38.86 -24.78
CA LEU A 218 -24.27 -38.97 -23.60
C LEU A 218 -25.02 -38.63 -22.31
N HIS A 219 -25.81 -37.54 -22.32
CA HIS A 219 -26.64 -37.16 -21.18
C HIS A 219 -27.66 -38.24 -20.82
N GLN A 220 -28.39 -38.80 -21.80
CA GLN A 220 -29.34 -39.88 -21.58
C GLN A 220 -28.66 -41.13 -21.00
N ALA A 221 -27.46 -41.47 -21.47
CA ALA A 221 -26.69 -42.58 -20.92
C ALA A 221 -26.31 -42.37 -19.45
N VAL A 222 -25.93 -41.14 -19.06
CA VAL A 222 -25.65 -40.79 -17.66
C VAL A 222 -26.93 -40.85 -16.82
N ARG A 223 -28.03 -40.25 -17.32
CA ARG A 223 -29.31 -40.14 -16.62
C ARG A 223 -29.96 -41.51 -16.34
N ALA A 224 -29.73 -42.50 -17.20
CA ALA A 224 -30.25 -43.85 -17.04
C ALA A 224 -29.55 -44.66 -15.92
N ILE A 225 -28.41 -44.21 -15.39
CA ILE A 225 -27.66 -44.93 -14.37
C ILE A 225 -28.17 -44.55 -12.98
N PRO A 226 -28.65 -45.53 -12.16
CA PRO A 226 -29.07 -45.26 -10.79
C PRO A 226 -27.94 -44.65 -9.95
N ARG A 227 -28.25 -43.62 -9.14
CA ARG A 227 -27.25 -42.92 -8.30
C ARG A 227 -26.54 -43.84 -7.30
N ALA A 228 -27.15 -44.96 -6.92
CA ALA A 228 -26.51 -45.99 -6.08
C ALA A 228 -25.31 -46.67 -6.76
N ARG A 229 -25.24 -46.67 -8.10
CA ARG A 229 -24.11 -47.20 -8.90
C ARG A 229 -23.09 -46.10 -9.20
N ALA A 230 -22.49 -45.54 -8.15
CA ALA A 230 -21.63 -44.36 -8.23
C ALA A 230 -20.46 -44.49 -9.22
N ALA A 231 -19.80 -45.65 -9.28
CA ALA A 231 -18.67 -45.87 -10.18
C ALA A 231 -19.08 -45.81 -11.66
N ASP A 232 -20.22 -46.42 -12.02
CA ASP A 232 -20.72 -46.42 -13.39
C ASP A 232 -21.19 -45.03 -13.80
N PHE A 233 -21.88 -44.34 -12.89
CA PHE A 233 -22.29 -42.95 -13.08
C PHE A 233 -21.06 -42.06 -13.33
N ASN A 234 -20.03 -42.16 -12.48
CA ASN A 234 -18.84 -41.33 -12.59
C ASN A 234 -18.09 -41.57 -13.92
N ARG A 235 -18.03 -42.81 -14.41
CA ARG A 235 -17.43 -43.10 -15.73
C ARG A 235 -18.24 -42.50 -16.88
N ALA A 236 -19.56 -42.66 -16.88
CA ALA A 236 -20.42 -42.08 -17.91
C ALA A 236 -20.38 -40.54 -17.86
N PHE A 237 -20.41 -39.96 -16.66
CA PHE A 237 -20.34 -38.53 -16.44
C PHE A 237 -18.99 -37.95 -16.87
N ALA A 238 -17.88 -38.66 -16.64
CA ALA A 238 -16.56 -38.26 -17.15
C ALA A 238 -16.52 -38.19 -18.69
N ALA A 239 -17.21 -39.10 -19.39
CA ALA A 239 -17.33 -39.04 -20.86
C ALA A 239 -18.14 -37.82 -21.31
N LEU A 240 -19.26 -37.51 -20.62
CA LEU A 240 -20.05 -36.30 -20.89
C LEU A 240 -19.25 -35.02 -20.61
N ARG A 241 -18.50 -34.97 -19.50
CA ARG A 241 -17.63 -33.84 -19.15
C ARG A 241 -16.56 -33.59 -20.21
N ARG A 242 -15.86 -34.65 -20.62
CA ARG A 242 -14.87 -34.58 -21.69
C ARG A 242 -15.49 -34.05 -22.98
N PHE A 243 -16.69 -34.52 -23.34
CA PHE A 243 -17.40 -34.03 -24.50
C PHE A 243 -17.67 -32.52 -24.44
N VAL A 244 -18.13 -32.00 -23.30
CA VAL A 244 -18.40 -30.55 -23.10
C VAL A 244 -17.12 -29.70 -23.04
N LEU A 245 -16.00 -30.26 -22.59
CA LEU A 245 -14.69 -29.59 -22.67
C LEU A 245 -14.19 -29.51 -24.12
N GLU A 246 -14.48 -30.54 -24.93
CA GLU A 246 -14.15 -30.58 -26.36
C GLU A 246 -15.14 -29.78 -27.21
N HIS A 247 -16.39 -29.61 -26.76
CA HIS A 247 -17.47 -28.94 -27.49
C HIS A 247 -18.13 -27.90 -26.58
N ASP A 248 -17.95 -26.61 -26.89
CA ASP A 248 -18.51 -25.50 -26.11
C ASP A 248 -20.00 -25.71 -25.81
N TYR A 249 -20.37 -25.76 -24.52
CA TYR A 249 -21.75 -25.97 -24.10
C TYR A 249 -22.70 -24.89 -24.64
N ARG A 250 -22.15 -23.70 -24.96
CA ARG A 250 -22.89 -22.60 -25.58
C ARG A 250 -23.32 -22.88 -27.02
N GLU A 251 -22.75 -23.91 -27.64
CA GLU A 251 -23.03 -24.36 -29.01
C GLU A 251 -23.90 -25.63 -29.04
N ILE A 252 -24.28 -26.18 -27.87
CA ILE A 252 -25.30 -27.23 -27.77
C ILE A 252 -26.67 -26.57 -27.89
N ASP A 253 -27.40 -26.86 -28.97
CA ASP A 253 -28.70 -26.24 -29.31
C ASP A 253 -28.75 -24.70 -29.09
N PRO A 254 -27.92 -23.93 -29.81
CA PRO A 254 -27.76 -22.50 -29.56
C PRO A 254 -29.03 -21.68 -29.88
N GLN A 255 -29.93 -22.22 -30.71
CA GLN A 255 -31.20 -21.60 -31.08
C GLN A 255 -32.36 -22.01 -30.14
N ASN A 256 -32.09 -22.84 -29.14
CA ASN A 256 -33.08 -23.34 -28.18
C ASN A 256 -34.30 -24.00 -28.86
N LYS A 257 -34.04 -24.80 -29.90
CA LYS A 257 -35.09 -25.49 -30.66
C LYS A 257 -35.57 -26.76 -29.97
N ASP A 258 -34.77 -27.33 -29.07
CA ASP A 258 -35.09 -28.53 -28.31
C ASP A 258 -35.09 -28.24 -26.80
N ALA A 259 -36.28 -28.17 -26.23
CA ALA A 259 -36.48 -27.91 -24.80
C ALA A 259 -35.84 -28.98 -23.88
N GLU A 260 -35.57 -30.20 -24.40
CA GLU A 260 -34.84 -31.21 -23.65
C GLU A 260 -33.37 -30.81 -23.43
N MET A 261 -32.77 -30.00 -24.30
CA MET A 261 -31.35 -29.65 -24.21
C MET A 261 -31.06 -28.71 -23.06
N LEU A 262 -31.92 -27.73 -22.78
CA LEU A 262 -31.82 -26.93 -21.55
C LEU A 262 -32.02 -27.77 -20.29
N THR A 263 -32.88 -28.79 -20.36
CA THR A 263 -33.02 -29.77 -19.27
C THR A 263 -31.72 -30.54 -19.06
N ALA A 264 -31.12 -31.02 -20.14
CA ALA A 264 -29.88 -31.77 -20.10
C ALA A 264 -28.69 -30.92 -19.62
N LEU A 265 -28.61 -29.65 -20.03
CA LEU A 265 -27.61 -28.69 -19.55
C LEU A 265 -27.83 -28.36 -18.07
N ASN A 266 -29.06 -28.20 -17.62
CA ASN A 266 -29.39 -28.02 -16.20
C ASN A 266 -28.99 -29.24 -15.35
N ASP A 267 -29.30 -30.44 -15.81
CA ASP A 267 -28.89 -31.69 -15.16
C ASP A 267 -27.36 -31.81 -15.11
N TYR A 268 -26.68 -31.46 -16.21
CA TYR A 268 -25.23 -31.44 -16.30
C TYR A 268 -24.60 -30.46 -15.30
N GLY A 269 -25.12 -29.23 -15.19
CA GLY A 269 -24.69 -28.24 -14.21
C GLY A 269 -24.90 -28.73 -12.76
N PHE A 270 -26.03 -29.38 -12.48
CA PHE A 270 -26.27 -30.03 -11.19
C PHE A 270 -25.24 -31.11 -10.87
N TRP A 271 -24.96 -32.02 -11.81
CA TRP A 271 -23.97 -33.08 -11.62
C TRP A 271 -22.54 -32.55 -11.45
N LEU A 272 -22.16 -31.49 -12.17
CA LEU A 272 -20.89 -30.79 -11.96
C LEU A 272 -20.78 -30.27 -10.52
N ALA A 273 -21.84 -29.59 -10.03
CA ALA A 273 -21.87 -29.11 -8.67
C ALA A 273 -21.71 -30.27 -7.68
N GLU A 274 -22.43 -31.38 -7.85
CA GLU A 274 -22.30 -32.61 -7.04
C GLU A 274 -20.89 -33.19 -7.03
N ALA A 275 -20.24 -33.25 -8.19
CA ALA A 275 -18.87 -33.73 -8.35
C ALA A 275 -17.81 -32.77 -7.76
N GLY A 276 -18.22 -31.58 -7.31
CA GLY A 276 -17.34 -30.58 -6.73
C GLY A 276 -16.73 -29.62 -7.75
N GLU A 277 -17.27 -29.53 -8.96
CA GLU A 277 -16.87 -28.59 -10.01
C GLU A 277 -17.82 -27.40 -10.01
N ALA A 278 -17.84 -26.68 -8.89
CA ALA A 278 -18.85 -25.66 -8.64
C ALA A 278 -18.68 -24.42 -9.54
N VAL A 279 -17.46 -24.13 -10.01
CA VAL A 279 -17.18 -23.00 -10.92
C VAL A 279 -17.77 -23.30 -12.31
N GLU A 280 -17.50 -24.49 -12.82
CA GLU A 280 -18.01 -24.97 -14.11
C GLU A 280 -19.53 -25.12 -14.06
N ALA A 281 -20.07 -25.64 -12.96
CA ALA A 281 -21.50 -25.72 -12.72
C ALA A 281 -22.19 -24.35 -12.81
N GLU A 282 -21.65 -23.34 -12.13
CA GLU A 282 -22.20 -21.98 -12.16
C GLU A 282 -22.26 -21.44 -13.60
N ARG A 283 -21.18 -21.58 -14.39
CA ARG A 283 -21.13 -21.11 -15.79
C ARG A 283 -22.18 -21.78 -16.68
N VAL A 284 -22.34 -23.10 -16.58
CA VAL A 284 -23.34 -23.83 -17.36
C VAL A 284 -24.76 -23.40 -16.96
N LEU A 285 -25.00 -23.21 -15.66
CA LEU A 285 -26.31 -22.82 -15.15
C LEU A 285 -26.64 -21.35 -15.46
N ASP A 286 -25.64 -20.48 -15.49
CA ASP A 286 -25.76 -19.11 -16.01
C ASP A 286 -26.23 -19.12 -17.46
N GLU A 287 -25.63 -19.97 -18.31
CA GLU A 287 -26.04 -20.12 -19.71
C GLU A 287 -27.47 -20.66 -19.85
N VAL A 288 -27.87 -21.63 -19.02
CA VAL A 288 -29.25 -22.12 -18.99
C VAL A 288 -30.21 -20.99 -18.68
N LEU A 289 -29.93 -20.20 -17.63
CA LEU A 289 -30.78 -19.09 -17.21
C LEU A 289 -30.74 -17.91 -18.19
N ARG A 290 -29.64 -17.73 -18.92
CA ARG A 290 -29.54 -16.73 -20.00
C ARG A 290 -30.45 -17.08 -21.17
N ARG A 291 -30.61 -18.37 -21.49
CA ARG A 291 -31.49 -18.85 -22.57
C ARG A 291 -32.94 -19.00 -22.14
N ASP A 292 -33.18 -19.38 -20.88
CA ASP A 292 -34.50 -19.53 -20.28
C ASP A 292 -34.48 -19.00 -18.83
N PRO A 293 -34.72 -17.69 -18.63
CA PRO A 293 -34.82 -17.10 -17.29
C PRO A 293 -36.00 -17.63 -16.46
N ALA A 294 -36.97 -18.33 -17.07
CA ALA A 294 -38.10 -18.93 -16.39
C ALA A 294 -37.77 -20.33 -15.82
N ARG A 295 -36.58 -20.87 -16.11
CA ARG A 295 -36.12 -22.20 -15.69
C ARG A 295 -35.88 -22.29 -14.18
N THR A 296 -36.95 -22.44 -13.42
CA THR A 296 -36.94 -22.45 -11.95
C THR A 296 -35.88 -23.39 -11.34
N PRO A 297 -35.72 -24.66 -11.79
CA PRO A 297 -34.70 -25.56 -11.23
C PRO A 297 -33.24 -25.08 -11.37
N ALA A 298 -32.94 -24.27 -12.39
CA ALA A 298 -31.57 -23.80 -12.64
C ALA A 298 -31.10 -22.82 -11.55
N TYR A 299 -32.01 -21.99 -11.02
CA TYR A 299 -31.70 -21.15 -9.86
C TYR A 299 -31.32 -21.98 -8.63
N LEU A 300 -32.06 -23.06 -8.35
CA LEU A 300 -31.75 -23.94 -7.22
C LEU A 300 -30.37 -24.58 -7.35
N ASN A 301 -30.07 -25.11 -8.54
CA ASN A 301 -28.80 -25.75 -8.84
C ASN A 301 -27.63 -24.74 -8.77
N ARG A 302 -27.84 -23.51 -9.24
CA ARG A 302 -26.81 -22.46 -9.23
C ARG A 302 -26.55 -21.96 -7.82
N ALA A 303 -27.60 -21.82 -7.01
CA ALA A 303 -27.46 -21.52 -5.60
C ALA A 303 -26.62 -22.58 -4.87
N ASP A 304 -26.90 -23.86 -5.11
CA ASP A 304 -26.15 -24.98 -4.51
C ASP A 304 -24.67 -24.98 -4.93
N ALA A 305 -24.38 -24.68 -6.20
CA ALA A 305 -23.01 -24.51 -6.68
C ALA A 305 -22.30 -23.35 -5.95
N ARG A 306 -22.96 -22.19 -5.84
CA ARG A 306 -22.44 -20.99 -5.15
C ARG A 306 -22.20 -21.24 -3.66
N ILE A 307 -23.03 -22.04 -2.99
CA ILE A 307 -22.78 -22.46 -1.59
C ILE A 307 -21.47 -23.27 -1.49
N LYS A 308 -21.18 -24.15 -2.45
CA LYS A 308 -19.90 -24.89 -2.48
C LYS A 308 -18.72 -23.96 -2.75
N LEU A 309 -18.89 -22.94 -3.59
CA LEU A 309 -17.86 -21.92 -3.82
C LEU A 309 -17.58 -21.09 -2.56
N ARG A 310 -18.62 -20.65 -1.85
CA ARG A 310 -18.53 -19.97 -0.56
C ARG A 310 -17.67 -20.75 0.44
N ASP A 311 -17.86 -22.07 0.52
CA ASP A 311 -17.17 -22.92 1.50
C ASP A 311 -15.68 -23.14 1.14
N ARG A 312 -15.31 -22.98 -0.14
CA ARG A 312 -13.94 -23.19 -0.63
C ARG A 312 -13.14 -21.89 -0.79
N GLN A 313 -13.78 -20.81 -1.24
CA GLN A 313 -13.13 -19.53 -1.56
C GLN A 313 -13.35 -18.50 -0.44
N ARG A 314 -12.50 -18.53 0.60
CA ARG A 314 -12.64 -17.68 1.79
C ARG A 314 -12.69 -16.18 1.48
N GLU A 315 -11.93 -15.72 0.49
CA GLU A 315 -11.85 -14.30 0.11
C GLU A 315 -13.14 -13.78 -0.56
N GLN A 316 -13.89 -14.65 -1.25
CA GLN A 316 -15.14 -14.30 -1.94
C GLN A 316 -16.36 -14.91 -1.26
N ARG A 317 -16.22 -15.35 -0.01
CA ARG A 317 -17.25 -16.05 0.75
C ARG A 317 -18.58 -15.30 0.74
N ASP A 318 -18.55 -14.00 1.03
CA ASP A 318 -19.77 -13.20 1.15
C ASP A 318 -20.43 -12.93 -0.21
N VAL A 319 -19.64 -12.81 -1.28
CA VAL A 319 -20.12 -12.67 -2.66
C VAL A 319 -20.92 -13.91 -3.06
N HIS A 320 -20.31 -15.08 -2.90
CA HIS A 320 -20.93 -16.36 -3.22
C HIS A 320 -22.16 -16.64 -2.34
N ALA A 321 -22.09 -16.31 -1.05
CA ALA A 321 -23.22 -16.45 -0.14
C ALA A 321 -24.41 -15.57 -0.57
N THR A 322 -24.17 -14.31 -0.89
CA THR A 322 -25.22 -13.35 -1.28
C THR A 322 -25.88 -13.77 -2.60
N ARG A 323 -25.07 -14.16 -3.60
CA ARG A 323 -25.59 -14.65 -4.88
C ARG A 323 -26.37 -15.96 -4.75
N ALA A 324 -25.93 -16.87 -3.87
CA ALA A 324 -26.67 -18.09 -3.57
C ALA A 324 -28.02 -17.81 -2.90
N GLN A 325 -28.04 -16.90 -1.92
CA GLN A 325 -29.29 -16.47 -1.27
C GLN A 325 -30.25 -15.87 -2.29
N GLU A 326 -29.76 -15.06 -3.23
CA GLU A 326 -30.58 -14.48 -4.28
C GLU A 326 -31.20 -15.53 -5.20
N ASP A 327 -30.40 -16.49 -5.65
CA ASP A 327 -30.90 -17.61 -6.46
C ASP A 327 -31.94 -18.45 -5.71
N TYR A 328 -31.75 -18.68 -4.41
CA TYR A 328 -32.75 -19.35 -3.59
C TYR A 328 -34.06 -18.56 -3.50
N ARG A 329 -33.99 -17.23 -3.38
CA ARG A 329 -35.17 -16.35 -3.41
C ARG A 329 -35.88 -16.41 -4.76
N LEU A 330 -35.14 -16.34 -5.86
CA LEU A 330 -35.68 -16.50 -7.22
C LEU A 330 -36.33 -17.87 -7.44
N TYR A 331 -35.73 -18.95 -6.94
CA TYR A 331 -36.34 -20.28 -6.98
C TYR A 331 -37.66 -20.33 -6.20
N CYS A 332 -37.64 -19.90 -4.93
CA CYS A 332 -38.80 -20.09 -4.07
C CYS A 332 -39.94 -19.10 -4.40
N SER A 333 -39.65 -17.87 -4.80
CA SER A 333 -40.67 -16.93 -5.28
C SER A 333 -41.41 -17.46 -6.51
N ARG A 334 -40.69 -18.05 -7.47
CA ARG A 334 -41.30 -18.66 -8.66
C ARG A 334 -42.21 -19.83 -8.34
N ARG A 335 -41.77 -20.72 -7.44
CA ARG A 335 -42.59 -21.85 -6.94
C ARG A 335 -43.88 -21.35 -6.29
N LEU A 336 -43.76 -20.38 -5.38
CA LEU A 336 -44.91 -19.77 -4.70
C LEU A 336 -45.87 -19.10 -5.69
N ALA A 337 -45.36 -18.35 -6.67
CA ALA A 337 -46.16 -17.70 -7.70
C ALA A 337 -46.90 -18.70 -8.60
N ALA A 338 -46.31 -19.88 -8.85
CA ALA A 338 -46.93 -20.97 -9.61
C ALA A 338 -47.88 -21.86 -8.78
N GLY A 339 -48.01 -21.62 -7.46
CA GLY A 339 -48.79 -22.49 -6.57
C GLY A 339 -48.14 -23.86 -6.31
N GLU A 340 -46.84 -24.01 -6.56
CA GLU A 340 -46.11 -25.27 -6.43
C GLU A 340 -45.44 -25.40 -5.06
N ALA A 341 -45.69 -26.49 -4.34
CA ALA A 341 -45.10 -26.73 -3.02
C ALA A 341 -43.58 -26.89 -3.06
N ILE A 342 -42.81 -26.17 -2.23
CA ILE A 342 -41.36 -26.35 -2.16
C ILE A 342 -41.03 -27.66 -1.42
N PRO A 343 -40.25 -28.60 -2.00
CA PRO A 343 -39.92 -29.86 -1.33
C PRO A 343 -39.28 -29.65 0.04
N ALA A 344 -39.63 -30.45 1.05
CA ALA A 344 -39.25 -30.21 2.44
C ALA A 344 -37.72 -30.10 2.66
N ASN A 345 -36.94 -30.95 2.00
CA ASN A 345 -35.47 -30.91 2.04
C ASN A 345 -34.91 -29.62 1.42
N VAL A 346 -35.52 -29.14 0.33
CA VAL A 346 -35.15 -27.88 -0.33
C VAL A 346 -35.55 -26.69 0.55
N ALA A 347 -36.75 -26.71 1.13
CA ALA A 347 -37.23 -25.66 2.02
C ALA A 347 -36.34 -25.48 3.25
N ALA A 348 -35.92 -26.59 3.88
CA ALA A 348 -35.00 -26.56 5.02
C ALA A 348 -33.64 -25.92 4.66
N ARG A 349 -33.10 -26.26 3.49
CA ARG A 349 -31.83 -25.71 2.99
C ARG A 349 -31.93 -24.21 2.69
N ILE A 350 -33.00 -23.79 2.00
CA ILE A 350 -33.23 -22.38 1.70
C ILE A 350 -33.46 -21.60 3.00
N GLY A 351 -34.28 -22.12 3.91
CA GLY A 351 -34.53 -21.51 5.23
C GLY A 351 -33.23 -21.31 6.02
N ALA A 352 -32.35 -22.31 6.05
CA ALA A 352 -31.04 -22.19 6.67
C ALA A 352 -30.14 -21.14 5.98
N ALA A 353 -30.12 -21.09 4.65
CA ALA A 353 -29.31 -20.12 3.90
C ALA A 353 -29.81 -18.67 4.05
N LEU A 354 -31.13 -18.48 4.15
CA LEU A 354 -31.78 -17.17 4.30
C LEU A 354 -31.94 -16.74 5.76
N GLY A 355 -31.72 -17.64 6.73
CA GLY A 355 -31.91 -17.37 8.15
C GLY A 355 -33.38 -17.24 8.57
N VAL A 356 -34.28 -17.97 7.91
CA VAL A 356 -35.74 -17.90 8.12
C VAL A 356 -36.33 -19.28 8.41
N LYS A 357 -37.41 -19.31 9.21
CA LYS A 357 -38.11 -20.57 9.58
C LYS A 357 -39.14 -21.02 8.54
N ALA A 358 -39.75 -20.07 7.83
CA ALA A 358 -40.78 -20.32 6.82
C ALA A 358 -40.46 -19.57 5.52
N LEU A 359 -40.81 -20.16 4.39
CA LEU A 359 -40.63 -19.59 3.05
C LEU A 359 -41.95 -19.03 2.55
N ASP A 360 -42.23 -17.78 2.91
CA ASP A 360 -43.36 -17.00 2.40
C ASP A 360 -42.92 -16.03 1.29
N ALA A 361 -43.87 -15.26 0.77
CA ALA A 361 -43.62 -14.28 -0.28
C ALA A 361 -42.58 -13.21 0.12
N ALA A 362 -42.49 -12.86 1.40
CA ALA A 362 -41.54 -11.87 1.90
C ALA A 362 -40.12 -12.46 2.01
N ALA A 363 -39.99 -13.67 2.55
CA ALA A 363 -38.72 -14.39 2.65
C ALA A 363 -38.11 -14.68 1.27
N CYS A 364 -38.97 -14.99 0.29
CA CYS A 364 -38.59 -15.35 -1.07
C CYS A 364 -38.42 -14.16 -2.03
N ARG A 365 -38.59 -12.92 -1.58
CA ARG A 365 -38.49 -11.75 -2.45
C ARG A 365 -37.05 -11.52 -2.95
N PRO A 366 -36.79 -11.56 -4.28
CA PRO A 366 -35.48 -11.24 -4.83
C PRO A 366 -35.00 -9.86 -4.36
N ARG A 367 -33.74 -9.74 -3.93
CA ARG A 367 -33.19 -8.50 -3.37
C ARG A 367 -32.21 -7.78 -4.28
N LEU A 368 -31.71 -8.43 -5.33
CA LEU A 368 -30.70 -7.84 -6.22
C LEU A 368 -31.30 -7.05 -7.38
N VAL A 369 -32.58 -7.26 -7.71
CA VAL A 369 -33.26 -6.63 -8.86
C VAL A 369 -33.22 -5.09 -8.82
N ILE A 370 -33.34 -4.50 -7.63
CA ILE A 370 -33.30 -3.03 -7.44
C ILE A 370 -31.97 -2.42 -7.90
N PHE A 371 -30.86 -3.16 -7.86
CA PHE A 371 -29.55 -2.65 -8.27
C PHE A 371 -29.40 -2.51 -9.78
N GLU A 372 -30.10 -3.31 -10.58
CA GLU A 372 -30.12 -3.17 -12.04
C GLU A 372 -30.84 -1.87 -12.43
N ALA A 373 -31.99 -1.61 -11.83
CA ALA A 373 -32.73 -0.37 -12.01
C ALA A 373 -31.90 0.87 -11.62
N ILE A 374 -31.17 0.81 -10.50
CA ILE A 374 -30.26 1.90 -10.09
C ILE A 374 -29.15 2.12 -11.12
N ARG A 375 -28.53 1.04 -11.65
CA ARG A 375 -27.49 1.14 -12.68
C ARG A 375 -28.02 1.73 -13.98
N ALA A 376 -29.26 1.38 -14.36
CA ALA A 376 -29.95 1.93 -15.52
C ALA A 376 -30.45 3.37 -15.30
N GLY A 377 -30.51 3.86 -14.06
CA GLY A 377 -31.09 5.16 -13.71
C GLY A 377 -32.62 5.18 -13.74
N ASP A 378 -33.27 4.01 -13.69
CA ASP A 378 -34.73 3.88 -13.73
C ASP A 378 -35.34 4.10 -12.35
N LEU A 379 -35.68 5.36 -12.06
CA LEU A 379 -36.31 5.76 -10.80
C LEU A 379 -37.68 5.11 -10.58
N ASN A 380 -38.44 4.86 -11.65
CA ASN A 380 -39.80 4.32 -11.53
C ASN A 380 -39.74 2.85 -11.14
N ALA A 381 -38.82 2.07 -11.73
CA ALA A 381 -38.57 0.70 -11.33
C ALA A 381 -38.13 0.62 -9.85
N VAL A 382 -37.19 1.47 -9.42
CA VAL A 382 -36.77 1.52 -8.00
C VAL A 382 -37.93 1.84 -7.07
N ARG A 383 -38.77 2.82 -7.40
CA ARG A 383 -39.98 3.12 -6.59
C ARG A 383 -40.96 1.96 -6.55
N ALA A 384 -41.16 1.26 -7.66
CA ALA A 384 -42.03 0.09 -7.73
C ALA A 384 -41.52 -1.05 -6.83
N GLU A 385 -40.23 -1.36 -6.88
CA GLU A 385 -39.62 -2.38 -6.01
C GLU A 385 -39.75 -2.02 -4.52
N LEU A 386 -39.45 -0.78 -4.16
CA LEU A 386 -39.60 -0.29 -2.78
C LEU A 386 -41.06 -0.34 -2.31
N ALA A 387 -42.01 0.06 -3.17
CA ALA A 387 -43.44 0.00 -2.86
C ALA A 387 -43.97 -1.43 -2.70
N GLN A 388 -43.37 -2.40 -3.40
CA GLN A 388 -43.66 -3.81 -3.19
C GLN A 388 -43.09 -4.33 -1.86
N GLY A 389 -42.20 -3.56 -1.20
CA GLY A 389 -41.60 -3.86 0.10
C GLY A 389 -40.18 -4.44 -0.01
N GLN A 390 -39.46 -4.13 -1.09
CA GLN A 390 -38.03 -4.40 -1.17
C GLN A 390 -37.31 -3.73 0.01
N ASP A 391 -36.35 -4.45 0.62
CA ASP A 391 -35.55 -3.89 1.70
C ASP A 391 -34.62 -2.79 1.16
N PRO A 392 -34.82 -1.51 1.54
CA PRO A 392 -34.00 -0.39 1.07
C PRO A 392 -32.55 -0.45 1.59
N ASN A 393 -32.29 -1.28 2.61
CA ASN A 393 -30.98 -1.50 3.21
C ASN A 393 -30.30 -2.78 2.71
N GLY A 394 -30.92 -3.48 1.75
CA GLY A 394 -30.31 -4.59 1.06
C GLY A 394 -28.97 -4.18 0.43
N VAL A 395 -28.00 -5.10 0.47
CA VAL A 395 -26.71 -4.94 -0.20
C VAL A 395 -26.62 -5.90 -1.38
N ASN A 396 -25.87 -5.48 -2.40
CA ASN A 396 -25.57 -6.36 -3.52
C ASN A 396 -24.51 -7.40 -3.15
N GLU A 397 -24.09 -8.22 -4.12
CA GLU A 397 -23.08 -9.26 -3.89
C GLU A 397 -21.73 -8.72 -3.41
N TYR A 398 -21.46 -7.43 -3.56
CA TYR A 398 -20.23 -6.79 -3.11
C TYR A 398 -20.37 -6.09 -1.75
N GLY A 399 -21.48 -6.32 -1.05
CA GLY A 399 -21.77 -5.64 0.21
C GLY A 399 -21.99 -4.14 0.04
N VAL A 400 -22.50 -3.69 -1.12
CA VAL A 400 -22.77 -2.27 -1.40
C VAL A 400 -24.27 -2.03 -1.34
N SER A 401 -24.68 -1.03 -0.56
CA SER A 401 -26.09 -0.64 -0.45
C SER A 401 -26.62 0.04 -1.71
N ALA A 402 -27.94 -0.05 -1.94
CA ALA A 402 -28.62 0.66 -3.02
C ALA A 402 -28.35 2.18 -2.97
N LEU A 403 -28.40 2.76 -1.77
CA LEU A 403 -28.10 4.16 -1.51
C LEU A 403 -26.66 4.53 -1.92
N SER A 404 -25.68 3.65 -1.65
CA SER A 404 -24.30 3.86 -2.08
C SER A 404 -24.15 3.94 -3.59
N ILE A 405 -24.76 3.01 -4.34
CA ILE A 405 -24.65 3.01 -5.81
C ILE A 405 -25.31 4.27 -6.39
N ALA A 406 -26.52 4.61 -5.94
CA ALA A 406 -27.22 5.81 -6.38
C ALA A 406 -26.41 7.09 -6.09
N THR A 407 -25.73 7.13 -4.94
CA THR A 407 -24.83 8.25 -4.56
C THR A 407 -23.62 8.34 -5.47
N HIS A 408 -22.92 7.22 -5.74
CA HIS A 408 -21.77 7.21 -6.66
C HIS A 408 -22.15 7.62 -8.08
N ASN A 409 -23.33 7.21 -8.54
CA ASN A 409 -23.87 7.58 -9.85
C ASN A 409 -24.46 9.00 -9.87
N ARG A 410 -24.42 9.72 -8.74
CA ARG A 410 -24.94 11.08 -8.56
C ARG A 410 -26.42 11.25 -8.92
N GLN A 411 -27.22 10.21 -8.68
CA GLN A 411 -28.66 10.18 -8.99
C GLN A 411 -29.48 10.77 -7.83
N LEU A 412 -29.58 12.10 -7.76
CA LEU A 412 -30.19 12.81 -6.61
C LEU A 412 -31.61 12.35 -6.28
N GLU A 413 -32.50 12.26 -7.27
CA GLU A 413 -33.89 11.82 -7.05
C GLU A 413 -33.98 10.35 -6.62
N MET A 414 -33.04 9.52 -7.08
CA MET A 414 -32.93 8.12 -6.65
C MET A 414 -32.52 8.02 -5.18
N VAL A 415 -31.53 8.82 -4.78
CA VAL A 415 -31.10 8.93 -3.38
C VAL A 415 -32.26 9.38 -2.50
N ARG A 416 -33.03 10.39 -2.91
CA ARG A 416 -34.23 10.83 -2.17
C ARG A 416 -35.27 9.72 -2.03
N ALA A 417 -35.55 8.98 -3.10
CA ALA A 417 -36.52 7.87 -3.06
C ALA A 417 -36.06 6.74 -2.11
N LEU A 418 -34.79 6.37 -2.15
CA LEU A 418 -34.22 5.35 -1.26
C LEU A 418 -34.25 5.79 0.21
N LEU A 419 -33.87 7.05 0.50
CA LEU A 419 -33.94 7.62 1.85
C LEU A 419 -35.38 7.68 2.37
N ALA A 420 -36.33 8.11 1.52
CA ALA A 420 -37.75 8.15 1.88
C ALA A 420 -38.32 6.75 2.17
N ALA A 421 -37.77 5.70 1.56
CA ALA A 421 -38.11 4.32 1.85
C ALA A 421 -37.42 3.76 3.11
N GLY A 422 -36.52 4.52 3.75
CA GLY A 422 -35.81 4.11 4.97
C GLY A 422 -34.40 3.53 4.73
N ALA A 423 -33.76 3.85 3.61
CA ALA A 423 -32.35 3.52 3.41
C ALA A 423 -31.46 4.28 4.42
N LYS A 424 -30.53 3.55 5.03
CA LYS A 424 -29.60 4.07 6.03
C LYS A 424 -28.37 4.72 5.39
N VAL A 425 -28.08 5.94 5.81
CA VAL A 425 -26.92 6.74 5.34
C VAL A 425 -25.57 6.20 5.78
N ASP A 426 -25.52 5.40 6.85
CA ASP A 426 -24.35 4.69 7.34
C ASP A 426 -24.27 3.24 6.80
N GLY A 427 -25.05 2.93 5.76
CA GLY A 427 -25.07 1.63 5.12
C GLY A 427 -23.71 1.24 4.51
N PRO A 428 -23.47 -0.06 4.26
CA PRO A 428 -22.23 -0.56 3.69
C PRO A 428 -21.83 0.12 2.38
N ASN A 429 -20.56 0.57 2.31
CA ASN A 429 -20.02 1.36 1.19
C ASN A 429 -18.52 1.07 0.90
N ARG A 430 -18.11 -0.20 0.87
CA ARG A 430 -16.69 -0.61 0.66
C ARG A 430 -15.67 0.17 1.50
N GLY A 431 -16.08 0.62 2.68
CA GLY A 431 -15.25 1.32 3.64
C GLY A 431 -15.05 2.84 3.43
N ALA A 432 -15.56 3.48 2.38
CA ALA A 432 -15.54 4.95 2.32
C ALA A 432 -16.78 5.55 3.01
N PRO A 433 -16.67 6.70 3.72
CA PRO A 433 -17.86 7.41 4.17
C PRO A 433 -18.74 7.75 2.98
N LEU A 434 -20.03 7.42 3.05
CA LEU A 434 -20.96 7.66 1.94
C LEU A 434 -20.98 9.13 1.50
N LEU A 435 -20.94 10.04 2.47
CA LEU A 435 -20.85 11.48 2.24
C LEU A 435 -19.65 11.87 1.38
N ALA A 436 -18.54 11.14 1.50
CA ALA A 436 -17.33 11.42 0.73
C ALA A 436 -17.53 11.28 -0.79
N SER A 437 -18.42 10.36 -1.20
CA SER A 437 -18.80 10.11 -2.59
C SER A 437 -19.84 11.11 -3.12
N ALA A 438 -20.57 11.80 -2.23
CA ALA A 438 -21.57 12.80 -2.60
C ALA A 438 -20.98 14.19 -2.88
N LEU A 439 -19.77 14.44 -2.39
CA LEU A 439 -19.05 15.70 -2.58
C LEU A 439 -18.57 15.86 -4.04
N PRO A 440 -18.55 17.09 -4.57
CA PRO A 440 -18.16 17.36 -5.95
C PRO A 440 -16.68 17.04 -6.21
N GLN A 441 -16.34 16.92 -7.49
CA GLN A 441 -14.95 16.96 -7.93
C GLN A 441 -14.44 18.41 -7.88
N ALA A 442 -13.13 18.59 -7.69
CA ALA A 442 -12.52 19.93 -7.56
C ALA A 442 -12.84 20.87 -8.74
N ARG A 443 -13.05 20.33 -9.94
CA ARG A 443 -13.38 21.08 -11.17
C ARG A 443 -14.88 21.25 -11.45
N ASP A 444 -15.76 20.87 -10.54
CA ASP A 444 -17.22 21.04 -10.72
C ASP A 444 -17.60 22.51 -10.50
N THR A 445 -17.86 23.23 -11.60
CA THR A 445 -18.14 24.68 -11.63
C THR A 445 -19.63 25.03 -11.51
N ARG A 446 -20.50 24.04 -11.32
CA ARG A 446 -21.94 24.29 -11.13
C ARG A 446 -22.19 25.12 -9.86
N PRO A 447 -23.34 25.81 -9.76
CA PRO A 447 -23.69 26.57 -8.56
C PRO A 447 -23.57 25.75 -7.29
N ALA A 448 -23.14 26.37 -6.18
CA ALA A 448 -22.91 25.68 -4.91
C ALA A 448 -24.13 24.85 -4.46
N ALA A 449 -25.34 25.38 -4.64
CA ALA A 449 -26.58 24.68 -4.33
C ALA A 449 -26.72 23.36 -5.12
N GLU A 450 -26.35 23.34 -6.40
CA GLU A 450 -26.43 22.14 -7.25
C GLU A 450 -25.26 21.18 -6.99
N ARG A 451 -24.05 21.70 -6.80
CA ARG A 451 -22.85 20.86 -6.62
C ARG A 451 -22.89 20.09 -5.31
N TYR A 452 -23.50 20.66 -4.27
CA TYR A 452 -23.63 20.07 -2.94
C TYR A 452 -25.01 19.48 -2.63
N ALA A 453 -26.01 19.59 -3.52
CA ALA A 453 -27.37 19.08 -3.29
C ALA A 453 -27.41 17.62 -2.81
N LEU A 454 -26.53 16.76 -3.36
CA LEU A 454 -26.42 15.36 -2.97
C LEU A 454 -25.85 15.21 -1.54
N ALA A 455 -24.79 15.95 -1.21
CA ALA A 455 -24.20 15.95 0.12
C ALA A 455 -25.19 16.51 1.16
N ASP A 456 -25.88 17.61 0.83
CA ASP A 456 -26.93 18.20 1.67
C ASP A 456 -28.07 17.22 1.95
N THR A 457 -28.49 16.45 0.94
CA THR A 457 -29.53 15.43 1.08
C THR A 457 -29.09 14.32 2.05
N LEU A 458 -27.84 13.85 1.96
CA LEU A 458 -27.32 12.84 2.87
C LEU A 458 -27.12 13.38 4.29
N ILE A 459 -26.62 14.60 4.45
CA ILE A 459 -26.45 15.26 5.76
C ILE A 459 -27.81 15.44 6.43
N ALA A 460 -28.84 15.89 5.68
CA ALA A 460 -30.20 16.00 6.19
C ALA A 460 -30.80 14.65 6.63
N ALA A 461 -30.36 13.56 6.00
CA ALA A 461 -30.71 12.19 6.39
C ALA A 461 -29.78 11.59 7.48
N GLY A 462 -28.91 12.40 8.09
CA GLY A 462 -28.08 12.00 9.23
C GLY A 462 -26.67 11.52 8.89
N ALA A 463 -26.16 11.74 7.67
CA ALA A 463 -24.79 11.36 7.33
C ALA A 463 -23.78 12.15 8.17
N SER A 464 -22.90 11.42 8.86
CA SER A 464 -21.88 12.03 9.73
C SER A 464 -20.77 12.70 8.91
N LEU A 465 -20.43 13.93 9.27
CA LEU A 465 -19.24 14.64 8.77
C LEU A 465 -17.94 14.02 9.31
N GLU A 466 -18.03 13.32 10.44
CA GLU A 466 -16.91 12.68 11.14
C GLU A 466 -16.78 11.18 10.85
N ALA A 467 -17.53 10.70 9.85
CA ALA A 467 -17.44 9.32 9.43
C ALA A 467 -16.02 8.98 8.97
N LEU A 468 -15.50 7.86 9.48
CA LEU A 468 -14.17 7.37 9.18
C LEU A 468 -14.21 6.43 7.97
N ASP A 469 -13.16 6.47 7.16
CA ASP A 469 -12.94 5.45 6.15
C ASP A 469 -12.44 4.12 6.74
N ALA A 470 -12.21 3.12 5.89
CA ALA A 470 -11.72 1.79 6.26
C ALA A 470 -10.39 1.83 7.03
N ASN A 471 -9.60 2.88 6.83
CA ASN A 471 -8.31 3.08 7.50
C ASN A 471 -8.45 3.86 8.81
N GLY A 472 -9.66 4.30 9.16
CA GLY A 472 -9.91 5.17 10.30
C GLY A 472 -9.62 6.64 10.02
N THR A 473 -9.67 7.07 8.75
CA THR A 473 -9.38 8.46 8.34
C THR A 473 -10.66 9.29 8.28
N PRO A 474 -10.74 10.44 8.98
CA PRO A 474 -11.87 11.36 8.86
C PRO A 474 -11.99 11.97 7.46
N LEU A 475 -13.22 12.27 7.05
CA LEU A 475 -13.52 12.89 5.76
C LEU A 475 -12.71 14.17 5.50
N LEU A 476 -12.66 15.06 6.50
CA LEU A 476 -11.95 16.34 6.41
C LEU A 476 -10.44 16.14 6.21
N LEU A 477 -9.83 15.20 6.96
CA LEU A 477 -8.42 14.85 6.82
C LEU A 477 -8.10 14.33 5.42
N ARG A 478 -8.96 13.44 4.90
CA ARG A 478 -8.83 12.90 3.53
C ARG A 478 -8.89 14.00 2.48
N ARG A 479 -9.79 14.97 2.64
CA ARG A 479 -9.92 16.11 1.72
C ARG A 479 -8.64 16.97 1.70
N VAL A 480 -8.13 17.35 2.87
CA VAL A 480 -6.89 18.15 2.97
C VAL A 480 -5.65 17.39 2.49
N SER A 481 -5.60 16.07 2.68
CA SER A 481 -4.45 15.25 2.30
C SER A 481 -4.34 15.07 0.79
N TYR A 482 -5.44 14.70 0.12
CA TYR A 482 -5.43 14.23 -1.28
C TYR A 482 -6.02 15.24 -2.28
N TYR A 483 -6.76 16.25 -1.84
CA TYR A 483 -7.44 17.22 -2.70
C TYR A 483 -7.02 18.65 -2.36
N ALA A 484 -5.70 18.90 -2.43
CA ALA A 484 -5.08 20.15 -1.99
C ALA A 484 -5.48 21.42 -2.78
N GLU A 485 -6.30 21.29 -3.82
CA GLU A 485 -6.85 22.43 -4.58
C GLU A 485 -8.36 22.64 -4.31
N ASP A 486 -9.02 21.72 -3.61
CA ASP A 486 -10.48 21.71 -3.40
C ASP A 486 -10.89 22.58 -2.20
N ARG A 487 -10.61 23.88 -2.32
CA ARG A 487 -10.86 24.90 -1.30
C ARG A 487 -12.33 25.04 -0.95
N ASP A 488 -13.19 25.07 -1.96
CA ASP A 488 -14.64 25.23 -1.80
C ASP A 488 -15.26 24.10 -0.97
N THR A 489 -14.79 22.86 -1.15
CA THR A 489 -15.30 21.72 -0.38
C THR A 489 -14.83 21.75 1.06
N LEU A 490 -13.62 22.25 1.34
CA LEU A 490 -13.23 22.50 2.73
C LEU A 490 -14.17 23.53 3.38
N ASP A 491 -14.38 24.68 2.73
CA ASP A 491 -15.23 25.75 3.25
C ASP A 491 -16.68 25.26 3.46
N TYR A 492 -17.22 24.48 2.52
CA TYR A 492 -18.55 23.85 2.65
C TYR A 492 -18.62 22.91 3.85
N LEU A 493 -17.68 21.97 4.02
CA LEU A 493 -17.70 21.01 5.13
C LEU A 493 -17.58 21.71 6.49
N LEU A 494 -16.69 22.70 6.60
CA LEU A 494 -16.55 23.51 7.81
C LEU A 494 -17.80 24.35 8.10
N ALA A 495 -18.49 24.87 7.07
CA ALA A 495 -19.76 25.57 7.22
C ALA A 495 -20.91 24.64 7.67
N LYS A 496 -20.85 23.35 7.33
CA LYS A 496 -21.77 22.33 7.83
C LYS A 496 -21.44 21.80 9.23
N GLY A 497 -20.34 22.28 9.83
CA GLY A 497 -19.95 21.93 11.20
C GLY A 497 -19.00 20.74 11.31
N ALA A 498 -18.25 20.42 10.25
CA ALA A 498 -17.19 19.41 10.34
C ALA A 498 -16.14 19.83 11.37
N ASP A 499 -15.70 18.88 12.21
CA ASP A 499 -14.73 19.14 13.27
C ASP A 499 -13.34 19.41 12.67
N PRO A 500 -12.79 20.64 12.80
CA PRO A 500 -11.45 20.95 12.31
C PRO A 500 -10.35 20.20 13.09
N ASN A 501 -10.69 19.60 14.23
CA ASN A 501 -9.80 18.79 15.05
C ASN A 501 -9.91 17.28 14.81
N GLY A 502 -10.65 16.84 13.78
CA GLY A 502 -10.76 15.43 13.42
C GLY A 502 -9.41 14.72 13.34
N ARG A 503 -9.33 13.49 13.86
CA ARG A 503 -8.09 12.71 13.96
C ARG A 503 -8.23 11.33 13.35
N GLU A 504 -7.20 10.86 12.66
CA GLU A 504 -7.13 9.47 12.24
C GLU A 504 -6.76 8.54 13.40
N LYS A 505 -6.78 7.23 13.17
CA LYS A 505 -6.56 6.20 14.20
C LYS A 505 -5.25 6.35 14.99
N ASN A 506 -4.18 6.88 14.39
CA ASN A 506 -2.91 7.13 15.07
C ASN A 506 -2.88 8.46 15.86
N GLY A 507 -3.95 9.26 15.77
CA GLY A 507 -4.13 10.54 16.44
C GLY A 507 -3.73 11.77 15.63
N ARG A 508 -3.17 11.61 14.42
CA ARG A 508 -2.79 12.71 13.53
C ARG A 508 -4.03 13.51 13.13
N SER A 509 -3.98 14.82 13.32
CA SER A 509 -5.12 15.72 13.07
C SER A 509 -5.13 16.27 11.64
N VAL A 510 -6.29 16.82 11.22
CA VAL A 510 -6.43 17.53 9.93
C VAL A 510 -5.38 18.64 9.78
N LEU A 511 -5.05 19.35 10.87
CA LEU A 511 -4.07 20.43 10.83
C LEU A 511 -2.64 19.94 10.53
N HIS A 512 -2.25 18.74 10.97
CA HIS A 512 -0.97 18.16 10.56
C HIS A 512 -0.89 17.97 9.03
N ALA A 513 -1.99 17.50 8.42
CA ALA A 513 -2.05 17.36 6.97
C ALA A 513 -2.04 18.71 6.23
N ALA A 514 -2.68 19.74 6.79
CA ALA A 514 -2.65 21.10 6.24
C ALA A 514 -1.28 21.78 6.39
N MET A 515 -0.51 21.39 7.40
CA MET A 515 0.82 21.91 7.68
C MET A 515 1.94 21.15 6.95
N SER A 516 1.63 20.13 6.15
CA SER A 516 2.64 19.27 5.51
C SER A 516 3.41 19.92 4.35
N SER A 517 3.02 21.12 3.91
CA SER A 517 3.68 21.88 2.84
C SER A 517 3.17 23.32 2.86
N PRO A 518 4.01 24.33 2.52
CA PRO A 518 3.57 25.72 2.36
C PRO A 518 2.40 25.91 1.38
N SER A 519 2.31 25.07 0.34
CA SER A 519 1.20 25.14 -0.63
C SER A 519 -0.18 24.90 -0.01
N LYS A 520 -0.23 24.30 1.18
CA LYS A 520 -1.46 23.96 1.91
C LYS A 520 -1.80 24.95 3.02
N PHE A 521 -1.02 26.02 3.23
CA PHE A 521 -1.25 26.99 4.32
C PHE A 521 -2.63 27.62 4.30
N TRP A 522 -3.24 27.80 3.12
CA TRP A 522 -4.62 28.27 3.04
C TRP A 522 -5.58 27.35 3.81
N PHE A 523 -5.42 26.02 3.75
CA PHE A 523 -6.23 25.09 4.53
C PHE A 523 -5.94 25.21 6.02
N ALA A 524 -4.66 25.39 6.39
CA ALA A 524 -4.27 25.57 7.79
C ALA A 524 -4.92 26.83 8.38
N GLU A 525 -4.87 27.96 7.67
CA GLU A 525 -5.56 29.21 8.06
C GLU A 525 -7.05 28.99 8.29
N LYS A 526 -7.72 28.33 7.34
CA LYS A 526 -9.16 28.06 7.43
C LYS A 526 -9.52 27.17 8.61
N LEU A 527 -8.73 26.14 8.85
CA LEU A 527 -8.91 25.23 10.00
C LEU A 527 -8.67 25.96 11.33
N LEU A 528 -7.62 26.77 11.43
CA LEU A 528 -7.30 27.58 12.61
C LEU A 528 -8.41 28.60 12.90
N ALA A 529 -8.94 29.27 11.87
CA ALA A 529 -10.07 30.18 11.99
C ALA A 529 -11.37 29.49 12.47
N LYS A 530 -11.45 28.16 12.34
CA LYS A 530 -12.55 27.33 12.86
C LYS A 530 -12.23 26.64 14.20
N GLY A 531 -11.08 26.94 14.81
CA GLY A 531 -10.71 26.40 16.13
C GLY A 531 -9.88 25.11 16.08
N ALA A 532 -9.18 24.83 14.98
CA ALA A 532 -8.15 23.79 14.98
C ALA A 532 -7.07 24.10 16.01
N ASP A 533 -6.63 23.08 16.75
CA ASP A 533 -5.56 23.19 17.73
C ASP A 533 -4.18 23.12 17.05
N ILE A 534 -3.48 24.27 16.99
CA ILE A 534 -2.10 24.37 16.49
C ILE A 534 -1.11 23.50 17.27
N ASN A 535 -1.47 23.12 18.49
CA ASN A 535 -0.69 22.29 19.40
C ASN A 535 -1.22 20.85 19.49
N ALA A 536 -2.11 20.44 18.59
CA ALA A 536 -2.63 19.08 18.55
C ALA A 536 -1.46 18.10 18.49
N ALA A 537 -1.36 17.20 19.47
CA ALA A 537 -0.28 16.22 19.54
C ALA A 537 -0.79 14.79 19.33
N TYR A 538 -0.01 13.95 18.65
CA TYR A 538 -0.27 12.51 18.49
C TYR A 538 0.99 11.67 18.70
N ILE A 539 0.83 10.38 18.97
CA ILE A 539 1.98 9.50 19.13
C ILE A 539 2.47 9.11 17.74
N ARG A 540 3.61 9.67 17.32
CA ARG A 540 4.23 9.29 16.05
C ARG A 540 4.89 7.93 16.14
N MET A 541 5.58 7.65 17.24
CA MET A 541 6.29 6.40 17.46
C MET A 541 6.61 6.16 18.94
N TYR A 542 7.08 4.95 19.24
CA TYR A 542 7.61 4.57 20.56
C TYR A 542 9.11 4.31 20.46
N TYR A 543 9.87 4.86 21.41
CA TYR A 543 11.27 4.53 21.63
C TYR A 543 11.39 3.83 22.98
N GLY A 544 11.59 2.52 22.95
CA GLY A 544 11.49 1.68 24.15
C GLY A 544 10.11 1.85 24.81
N ARG A 545 10.09 2.33 26.07
CA ARG A 545 8.86 2.58 26.84
C ARG A 545 8.33 4.01 26.73
N GLN A 546 9.02 4.91 26.02
CA GLN A 546 8.63 6.31 25.90
C GLN A 546 7.89 6.57 24.60
N ALA A 547 6.78 7.31 24.67
CA ALA A 547 6.06 7.78 23.49
C ALA A 547 6.65 9.11 23.02
N MET A 548 6.82 9.27 21.71
CA MET A 548 7.17 10.55 21.10
C MET A 548 5.88 11.21 20.57
N TRP A 549 5.50 12.32 21.20
CA TRP A 549 4.33 13.10 20.85
C TRP A 549 4.68 14.17 19.82
N GLU A 550 4.22 13.99 18.60
CA GLU A 550 4.45 14.91 17.49
C GLU A 550 3.35 15.97 17.45
N THR A 551 3.74 17.23 17.30
CA THR A 551 2.87 18.39 17.01
C THR A 551 3.15 18.91 15.59
N PRO A 552 2.29 19.77 15.01
CA PRO A 552 2.59 20.38 13.71
C PRO A 552 3.94 21.13 13.69
N LEU A 553 4.31 21.76 14.80
CA LEU A 553 5.61 22.44 14.95
C LEU A 553 6.78 21.45 14.98
N LEU A 554 6.69 20.38 15.78
CA LEU A 554 7.76 19.37 15.84
C LEU A 554 7.91 18.63 14.50
N GLU A 555 6.80 18.33 13.81
CA GLU A 555 6.82 17.75 12.46
C GLU A 555 7.55 18.70 11.47
N ALA A 556 7.27 20.01 11.53
CA ALA A 556 7.94 21.00 10.70
C ALA A 556 9.43 21.19 11.03
N LEU A 557 9.84 21.02 12.30
CA LEU A 557 11.24 21.08 12.73
C LEU A 557 12.07 19.86 12.29
N ARG A 558 11.43 18.70 12.09
CA ARG A 558 12.09 17.46 11.64
C ARG A 558 12.36 17.41 10.15
N GLU A 559 11.75 18.29 9.36
CA GLU A 559 12.04 18.38 7.94
C GLU A 559 13.47 18.87 7.75
N SER A 560 14.39 17.93 7.55
CA SER A 560 15.74 18.24 7.14
C SER A 560 15.67 18.87 5.75
N PRO A 561 16.12 20.12 5.55
CA PRO A 561 16.44 20.55 4.21
C PRO A 561 17.54 19.59 3.71
N GLY A 562 17.24 18.78 2.69
CA GLY A 562 18.29 18.06 1.98
C GLY A 562 19.22 19.09 1.34
N GLY A 563 20.49 19.12 1.75
CA GLY A 563 21.48 20.09 1.28
C GLY A 563 22.12 20.89 2.42
N GLU A 564 22.91 21.90 2.07
CA GLU A 564 23.55 22.78 3.04
C GLU A 564 22.51 23.46 3.96
N PRO A 565 22.79 23.58 5.26
CA PRO A 565 21.89 24.23 6.22
C PRO A 565 21.66 25.68 5.78
N LYS A 566 20.43 25.98 5.35
CA LYS A 566 20.05 27.33 4.97
C LYS A 566 19.81 28.16 6.23
N PRO A 567 20.30 29.41 6.30
CA PRO A 567 20.10 30.30 7.46
C PRO A 567 18.64 30.75 7.69
N GLN A 568 17.66 30.19 6.96
CA GLN A 568 16.27 30.62 7.03
C GLN A 568 15.41 29.57 7.74
N VAL A 569 14.75 29.99 8.83
CA VAL A 569 13.69 29.21 9.49
C VAL A 569 12.68 28.77 8.43
N SER A 570 12.37 27.48 8.38
CA SER A 570 11.44 26.96 7.36
C SER A 570 10.10 27.70 7.44
N GLU A 571 9.46 27.92 6.29
CA GLU A 571 8.13 28.53 6.22
C GLU A 571 7.13 27.76 7.10
N ARG A 572 7.29 26.43 7.14
CA ARG A 572 6.80 25.47 8.16
C ARG A 572 6.71 26.05 9.57
N VAL A 573 7.89 26.24 10.11
CA VAL A 573 8.12 26.62 11.51
C VAL A 573 7.69 28.07 11.74
N ALA A 574 8.02 28.98 10.81
CA ALA A 574 7.64 30.38 10.91
C ALA A 574 6.11 30.54 10.96
N PHE A 575 5.38 29.83 10.10
CA PHE A 575 3.93 29.81 10.10
C PHE A 575 3.38 29.29 11.44
N ALA A 576 3.84 28.14 11.91
CA ALA A 576 3.35 27.55 13.15
C ALA A 576 3.54 28.49 14.36
N LEU A 577 4.75 29.05 14.54
CA LEU A 577 5.05 29.98 15.64
C LEU A 577 4.21 31.26 15.54
N ALA A 578 4.01 31.80 14.34
CA ALA A 578 3.19 33.00 14.12
C ALA A 578 1.69 32.78 14.40
N ARG A 579 1.23 31.53 14.57
CA ARG A 579 -0.14 31.18 14.99
C ARG A 579 -0.20 30.60 16.41
N GLY A 580 0.85 30.79 17.21
CA GLY A 580 0.84 30.42 18.63
C GLY A 580 1.15 28.95 18.90
N ALA A 581 1.88 28.28 18.02
CA ALA A 581 2.47 26.98 18.35
C ALA A 581 3.41 27.12 19.55
N ASP A 582 3.15 26.34 20.60
CA ASP A 582 3.94 26.30 21.82
C ASP A 582 4.97 25.16 21.69
N PRO A 583 6.28 25.47 21.56
CA PRO A 583 7.31 24.45 21.45
C PRO A 583 7.44 23.60 22.72
N ALA A 584 6.87 24.01 23.86
CA ALA A 584 6.82 23.17 25.05
C ALA A 584 5.78 22.03 24.95
N VAL A 585 4.91 22.02 23.93
CA VAL A 585 3.94 20.95 23.69
C VAL A 585 4.55 19.82 22.84
N GLY A 586 4.26 18.58 23.22
CA GLY A 586 4.74 17.39 22.51
C GLY A 586 6.04 16.87 23.09
N GLY A 587 6.85 16.21 22.27
CA GLY A 587 8.11 15.60 22.68
C GLY A 587 7.94 14.27 23.42
N TYR A 588 9.04 13.78 24.00
CA TYR A 588 9.07 12.52 24.72
C TYR A 588 8.32 12.63 26.06
N GLY A 589 7.49 11.64 26.38
CA GLY A 589 6.81 11.62 27.67
C GLY A 589 5.66 10.60 27.78
N PRO A 590 5.03 10.52 28.97
CA PRO A 590 3.89 9.64 29.22
C PRO A 590 2.63 10.08 28.45
N LYS A 591 1.61 9.20 28.43
CA LYS A 591 0.35 9.50 27.72
C LYS A 591 -0.44 10.65 28.33
N ALA A 592 -0.50 10.71 29.66
CA ALA A 592 -1.22 11.75 30.40
C ALA A 592 -0.30 12.92 30.75
N GLY A 593 -0.73 14.14 30.41
CA GLY A 593 -0.35 15.35 31.17
C GLY A 593 0.86 16.17 30.72
N GLN A 594 0.98 17.31 31.40
CA GLN A 594 1.83 18.48 31.20
C GLN A 594 3.35 18.23 31.35
N GLN A 595 3.82 16.98 31.40
CA GLN A 595 5.23 16.62 31.65
C GLN A 595 5.99 16.15 30.39
N ARG A 596 5.47 16.46 29.19
CA ARG A 596 6.13 16.06 27.94
C ARG A 596 7.29 17.02 27.65
N ALA A 597 8.43 16.48 27.26
CA ALA A 597 9.67 17.22 27.01
C ALA A 597 9.67 17.89 25.61
N GLY A 598 8.63 18.68 25.31
CA GLY A 598 8.45 19.31 23.99
C GLY A 598 9.56 20.29 23.67
N LEU A 599 9.89 21.19 24.62
CA LEU A 599 10.90 22.21 24.40
C LEU A 599 12.30 21.58 24.24
N ASP A 600 12.60 20.54 25.02
CA ASP A 600 13.87 19.80 24.92
C ASP A 600 14.05 19.17 23.54
N GLU A 601 12.98 18.57 22.99
CA GLU A 601 12.98 18.02 21.63
C GLU A 601 13.07 19.12 20.56
N ALA A 602 12.30 20.21 20.71
CA ALA A 602 12.32 21.33 19.76
C ALA A 602 13.71 21.97 19.66
N LEU A 603 14.37 22.20 20.81
CA LEU A 603 15.73 22.71 20.87
C LEU A 603 16.75 21.70 20.30
N SER A 604 16.55 20.41 20.54
CA SER A 604 17.38 19.35 19.95
C SER A 604 17.28 19.31 18.42
N LEU A 605 16.09 19.51 17.87
CA LEU A 605 15.87 19.61 16.42
C LEU A 605 16.46 20.91 15.85
N ALA A 606 16.30 22.04 16.54
CA ALA A 606 16.92 23.30 16.14
C ALA A 606 18.45 23.22 16.13
N ALA A 607 19.04 22.54 17.13
CA ALA A 607 20.48 22.28 17.19
C ALA A 607 20.98 21.50 15.97
N ARG A 608 20.17 20.58 15.40
CA ARG A 608 20.46 19.87 14.13
C ARG A 608 20.49 20.74 12.90
N GLN A 609 19.94 21.95 12.99
CA GLN A 609 19.94 22.92 11.90
C GLN A 609 21.05 23.97 12.05
N MET A 610 21.80 23.97 13.17
CA MET A 610 22.84 24.95 13.50
C MET A 610 22.34 26.40 13.39
N SER A 611 21.08 26.65 13.78
CA SER A 611 20.44 27.97 13.69
C SER A 611 20.26 28.59 15.09
N PRO A 612 21.11 29.57 15.47
CA PRO A 612 20.93 30.29 16.72
C PRO A 612 19.63 31.10 16.75
N GLU A 613 19.19 31.66 15.62
CA GLU A 613 17.94 32.43 15.52
C GLU A 613 16.72 31.56 15.79
N LEU A 614 16.74 30.30 15.33
CA LEU A 614 15.67 29.35 15.59
C LEU A 614 15.60 28.99 17.08
N VAL A 615 16.75 28.81 17.75
CA VAL A 615 16.81 28.58 19.20
C VAL A 615 16.18 29.75 19.96
N ASP A 616 16.55 30.99 19.63
CA ASP A 616 15.99 32.19 20.25
C ASP A 616 14.47 32.26 20.06
N ARG A 617 13.96 31.99 18.84
CA ARG A 617 12.52 31.99 18.55
C ARG A 617 11.77 30.93 19.33
N LEU A 618 12.31 29.71 19.44
CA LEU A 618 11.68 28.62 20.18
C LEU A 618 11.66 28.92 21.69
N ALA A 619 12.77 29.41 22.24
CA ALA A 619 12.86 29.79 23.64
C ALA A 619 11.90 30.94 23.98
N GLN A 620 11.80 31.94 23.09
CA GLN A 620 10.85 33.05 23.23
C GLN A 620 9.40 32.58 23.14
N ALA A 621 9.07 31.72 22.16
CA ALA A 621 7.72 31.19 21.98
C ALA A 621 7.27 30.29 23.14
N ALA A 622 8.19 29.61 23.81
CA ALA A 622 7.92 28.86 25.04
C ALA A 622 7.63 29.77 26.27
N ALA A 623 7.82 31.08 26.14
CA ALA A 623 7.70 32.07 27.22
C ALA A 623 8.49 31.69 28.48
N GLY A 624 9.61 30.99 28.33
CA GLY A 624 10.51 30.59 29.42
C GLY A 624 9.97 29.50 30.36
N LYS A 625 8.91 28.76 29.99
CA LYS A 625 8.31 27.73 30.86
C LYS A 625 8.37 26.34 30.22
N PRO A 626 9.47 25.59 30.37
CA PRO A 626 9.51 24.21 29.95
C PRO A 626 8.52 23.38 30.77
N ARG A 627 7.79 22.49 30.09
CA ARG A 627 6.81 21.56 30.69
C ARG A 627 7.47 20.37 31.40
N ALA A 628 8.73 20.09 31.08
CA ALA A 628 9.61 19.14 31.75
C ALA A 628 11.02 19.73 31.82
N PRO A 629 11.89 19.36 32.78
CA PRO A 629 13.25 19.86 32.86
C PRO A 629 14.01 19.67 31.53
N LEU A 630 14.72 20.72 31.10
CA LEU A 630 15.63 20.62 29.95
C LEU A 630 16.81 19.70 30.30
N THR A 631 17.31 19.00 29.29
CA THR A 631 18.41 18.05 29.42
C THR A 631 19.58 18.46 28.53
N THR A 632 20.72 17.78 28.66
CA THR A 632 21.87 17.98 27.79
C THR A 632 21.67 17.48 26.35
N ALA A 633 20.48 16.96 25.99
CA ALA A 633 20.22 16.34 24.70
C ALA A 633 20.44 17.31 23.53
N ALA A 634 19.95 18.55 23.63
CA ALA A 634 20.11 19.54 22.57
C ALA A 634 21.58 19.90 22.35
N LEU A 635 22.33 20.11 23.44
CA LEU A 635 23.76 20.37 23.38
C LEU A 635 24.52 19.16 22.84
N SER A 636 24.20 17.94 23.27
CA SER A 636 24.83 16.70 22.76
C SER A 636 24.58 16.52 21.26
N SER A 637 23.38 16.84 20.79
CA SER A 637 23.03 16.82 19.36
C SER A 637 23.84 17.84 18.55
N LEU A 638 24.09 19.03 19.11
CA LEU A 638 24.94 20.05 18.49
C LEU A 638 26.41 19.63 18.44
N LEU A 639 26.95 19.17 19.58
CA LEU A 639 28.35 18.76 19.71
C LEU A 639 28.70 17.58 18.79
N ARG A 640 27.74 16.71 18.49
CA ARG A 640 27.92 15.63 17.52
C ARG A 640 28.15 16.15 16.11
N GLN A 641 27.35 17.12 15.68
CA GLN A 641 27.55 17.76 14.37
C GLN A 641 28.85 18.54 14.35
N TRP A 642 29.19 19.23 15.44
CA TRP A 642 30.48 19.91 15.54
C TRP A 642 31.64 18.92 15.40
N ASN A 643 31.58 17.77 16.08
CA ASN A 643 32.57 16.71 15.93
C ASN A 643 32.68 16.20 14.48
N GLU A 644 31.56 16.07 13.76
CA GLU A 644 31.57 15.72 12.33
C GLU A 644 32.19 16.83 11.46
N VAL A 645 31.90 18.10 11.75
CA VAL A 645 32.51 19.25 11.08
C VAL A 645 34.02 19.24 11.26
N GLU A 646 34.51 19.02 12.47
CA GLU A 646 35.96 18.93 12.74
C GLU A 646 36.61 17.75 12.00
N ASN A 647 35.95 16.60 11.94
CA ASN A 647 36.45 15.44 11.17
C ASN A 647 36.56 15.73 9.66
N ARG A 648 35.60 16.48 9.10
CA ARG A 648 35.61 16.82 7.67
C ARG A 648 36.59 17.95 7.34
N ALA A 649 36.74 18.92 8.25
CA ALA A 649 37.68 20.03 8.08
C ALA A 649 39.12 19.53 7.89
N ASP A 650 39.54 18.55 8.69
CA ASP A 650 40.85 17.89 8.55
C ASP A 650 41.05 17.23 7.18
N ALA A 651 40.00 16.60 6.65
CA ALA A 651 40.09 15.84 5.41
C ALA A 651 40.14 16.72 4.15
N GLN A 652 39.68 17.99 4.20
CA GLN A 652 39.37 18.78 3.00
C GLN A 652 40.18 20.07 2.80
N ALA A 653 41.12 20.41 3.69
CA ALA A 653 42.13 21.49 3.55
C ALA A 653 41.66 22.93 3.18
N LYS A 654 40.35 23.20 3.02
CA LYS A 654 39.79 24.53 2.69
C LYS A 654 39.23 25.24 3.93
N GLY A 655 39.96 26.18 4.53
CA GLY A 655 39.64 26.76 5.85
C GLY A 655 38.34 27.58 5.99
N ALA A 656 38.08 28.54 5.10
CA ALA A 656 37.08 29.60 5.34
C ALA A 656 35.62 29.11 5.52
N GLN A 657 35.21 28.06 4.81
CA GLN A 657 33.86 27.48 4.95
C GLN A 657 33.66 26.80 6.32
N TRP A 658 34.71 26.24 6.90
CA TRP A 658 34.66 25.59 8.21
C TRP A 658 34.62 26.62 9.34
N ASP A 659 35.23 27.79 9.14
CA ASP A 659 35.19 28.87 10.11
C ASP A 659 33.78 29.45 10.27
N ASP A 660 33.03 29.62 9.17
CA ASP A 660 31.62 30.03 9.23
C ASP A 660 30.77 28.96 9.95
N LEU A 661 30.97 27.68 9.65
CA LEU A 661 30.27 26.59 10.34
C LEU A 661 30.61 26.52 11.83
N ARG A 662 31.88 26.66 12.20
CA ARG A 662 32.32 26.73 13.61
C ARG A 662 31.71 27.92 14.33
N ALA A 663 31.66 29.09 13.70
CA ALA A 663 31.02 30.28 14.28
C ALA A 663 29.53 30.05 14.53
N ARG A 664 28.81 29.44 13.59
CA ARG A 664 27.38 29.08 13.74
C ARG A 664 27.16 28.05 14.84
N LEU A 665 27.99 27.01 14.92
CA LEU A 665 27.94 26.00 15.96
C LEU A 665 28.16 26.62 17.33
N ARG A 666 29.17 27.47 17.47
CA ARG A 666 29.44 28.22 18.70
C ARG A 666 28.26 29.11 19.09
N ALA A 667 27.76 29.93 18.17
CA ALA A 667 26.62 30.80 18.42
C ALA A 667 25.37 30.00 18.82
N THR A 668 25.10 28.87 18.16
CA THR A 668 23.99 27.97 18.51
C THR A 668 24.15 27.41 19.92
N ALA A 669 25.36 27.00 20.31
CA ALA A 669 25.63 26.50 21.65
C ALA A 669 25.37 27.58 22.71
N GLU A 670 25.85 28.81 22.48
CA GLU A 670 25.59 29.96 23.34
C GLU A 670 24.09 30.24 23.50
N ARG A 671 23.30 30.16 22.41
CA ARG A 671 21.83 30.31 22.48
C ARG A 671 21.14 29.19 23.22
N LEU A 672 21.60 27.94 23.09
CA LEU A 672 21.05 26.82 23.86
C LEU A 672 21.25 27.03 25.37
N LEU A 673 22.44 27.48 25.78
CA LEU A 673 22.73 27.78 27.18
C LEU A 673 21.88 28.95 27.69
N ALA A 674 21.73 30.01 26.89
CA ALA A 674 20.86 31.14 27.21
C ALA A 674 19.38 30.71 27.34
N ALA A 675 18.96 29.69 26.59
CA ALA A 675 17.63 29.07 26.68
C ALA A 675 17.46 28.13 27.90
N GLY A 676 18.51 27.93 28.71
CA GLY A 676 18.49 27.12 29.93
C GLY A 676 18.85 25.64 29.73
N VAL A 677 19.41 25.27 28.58
CA VAL A 677 19.95 23.91 28.37
C VAL A 677 21.16 23.71 29.30
N PRO A 678 21.18 22.66 30.14
CA PRO A 678 22.26 22.45 31.09
C PRO A 678 23.57 22.01 30.41
N LEU A 679 24.70 22.32 31.04
CA LEU A 679 26.04 21.86 30.66
C LEU A 679 26.44 20.52 31.29
N ALA A 680 25.73 20.10 32.34
CA ALA A 680 26.04 18.90 33.12
C ALA A 680 24.83 17.96 33.19
N TYR A 681 25.12 16.67 33.34
CA TYR A 681 24.09 15.64 33.49
C TYR A 681 23.43 15.69 34.87
N SER A 682 22.13 15.41 34.92
CA SER A 682 21.43 15.23 36.20
C SER A 682 21.81 13.89 36.86
N GLY A 683 22.21 13.93 38.13
CA GLY A 683 22.39 12.72 38.97
C GLY A 683 23.76 12.04 38.85
N ASN A 684 23.80 10.73 39.14
CA ASN A 684 25.03 9.90 39.17
C ASN A 684 25.41 9.31 37.81
N ALA A 685 24.88 9.84 36.71
CA ALA A 685 25.00 9.25 35.38
C ALA A 685 26.47 8.89 35.04
N THR A 686 26.71 7.60 34.80
CA THR A 686 28.04 6.97 34.64
C THR A 686 28.45 6.80 33.17
N GLY A 687 27.86 7.59 32.25
CA GLY A 687 28.13 7.51 30.81
C GLY A 687 27.36 6.41 30.06
N GLU A 688 26.33 5.83 30.67
CA GLU A 688 25.50 4.76 30.07
C GLU A 688 24.23 5.27 29.37
N SER A 689 24.02 6.60 29.34
CA SER A 689 22.93 7.18 28.58
C SER A 689 23.33 7.25 27.11
N THR A 690 22.63 6.51 26.27
CA THR A 690 22.85 6.49 24.81
C THR A 690 22.88 7.92 24.26
N ASP A 691 23.84 8.18 23.39
CA ASP A 691 23.94 9.42 22.60
C ASP A 691 24.25 10.73 23.34
N GLN A 692 24.66 10.69 24.60
CA GLN A 692 25.14 11.89 25.31
C GLN A 692 26.62 12.20 25.04
N ILE A 693 26.95 13.49 24.90
CA ILE A 693 28.34 13.97 24.75
C ILE A 693 28.66 14.90 25.90
N ALA A 694 29.71 14.58 26.66
CA ALA A 694 30.19 15.42 27.74
C ALA A 694 31.06 16.52 27.12
N PRO A 695 30.71 17.81 27.27
CA PRO A 695 31.43 18.89 26.58
C PRO A 695 32.93 18.90 26.88
N LEU A 696 33.30 18.54 28.11
CA LEU A 696 34.68 18.55 28.57
C LEU A 696 35.52 17.37 28.06
N SER A 697 34.89 16.34 27.47
CA SER A 697 35.59 15.23 26.77
C SER A 697 36.13 15.64 25.39
N LEU A 698 35.85 16.86 24.91
CA LEU A 698 36.13 17.28 23.54
C LEU A 698 37.48 18.04 23.44
N PRO A 699 38.53 17.42 22.88
CA PRO A 699 39.86 18.04 22.81
C PRO A 699 39.94 19.19 21.82
N TRP A 700 39.04 19.24 20.83
CA TRP A 700 38.98 20.28 19.79
C TRP A 700 38.15 21.50 20.19
N LEU A 701 37.43 21.48 21.31
CA LEU A 701 36.66 22.65 21.77
C LEU A 701 37.60 23.84 22.04
N PRO A 702 37.31 25.07 21.57
CA PRO A 702 38.17 26.22 21.83
C PRO A 702 38.45 26.43 23.33
N ASP A 703 39.69 26.80 23.70
CA ASP A 703 40.11 26.89 25.10
C ASP A 703 39.31 27.92 25.91
N ASP A 704 38.94 29.04 25.29
CA ASP A 704 38.10 30.07 25.88
C ASP A 704 36.69 29.55 26.17
N LEU A 705 36.11 28.77 25.24
CA LEU A 705 34.80 28.16 25.41
C LEU A 705 34.84 27.02 26.44
N TYR A 706 35.90 26.22 26.44
CA TYR A 706 36.15 25.15 27.40
C TYR A 706 36.20 25.70 28.83
N GLN A 707 36.97 26.77 29.03
CA GLN A 707 37.05 27.46 30.32
C GLN A 707 35.71 28.11 30.71
N ALA A 708 35.04 28.79 29.76
CA ALA A 708 33.75 29.41 30.02
C ALA A 708 32.70 28.39 30.47
N TRP A 709 32.63 27.22 29.84
CA TRP A 709 31.70 26.17 30.20
C TRP A 709 32.03 25.52 31.54
N LEU A 710 33.31 25.34 31.85
CA LEU A 710 33.75 24.86 33.16
C LEU A 710 33.30 25.82 34.28
N LEU A 711 33.49 27.13 34.08
CA LEU A 711 33.04 28.17 35.03
C LEU A 711 31.52 28.27 35.12
N ALA A 712 30.81 27.97 34.03
CA ALA A 712 29.35 27.94 33.98
C ALA A 712 28.74 26.63 34.51
N GLY A 713 29.56 25.72 35.08
CA GLY A 713 29.07 24.53 35.77
C GLY A 713 29.08 23.24 34.94
N ALA A 714 29.79 23.19 33.80
CA ALA A 714 30.10 21.91 33.17
C ALA A 714 30.90 21.02 34.13
N ASN A 715 30.49 19.77 34.30
CA ASN A 715 31.06 18.90 35.33
C ASN A 715 32.27 18.11 34.78
N PRO A 716 33.47 18.23 35.38
CA PRO A 716 34.68 17.54 34.90
C PRO A 716 34.62 16.02 35.02
N SER A 717 33.64 15.47 35.74
CA SER A 717 33.45 14.03 35.87
C SER A 717 32.40 13.47 34.92
N ASP A 718 31.69 14.31 34.15
CA ASP A 718 30.70 13.83 33.18
C ASP A 718 31.43 13.17 32.00
N ARG A 719 30.86 12.08 31.49
CA ARG A 719 31.48 11.20 30.49
C ARG A 719 30.59 11.07 29.27
N SER A 720 31.19 11.09 28.08
CA SER A 720 30.43 10.83 26.86
C SER A 720 30.00 9.36 26.79
N ASP A 721 28.93 9.09 26.04
CA ASP A 721 28.47 7.74 25.78
C ASP A 721 29.57 6.89 25.13
N ARG A 722 29.73 5.64 25.59
CA ARG A 722 30.74 4.71 25.08
C ARG A 722 30.62 4.46 23.58
N GLY A 723 29.41 4.52 23.04
CA GLY A 723 29.14 4.36 21.61
C GLY A 723 29.59 5.55 20.74
N THR A 724 29.84 6.71 21.36
CA THR A 724 30.17 7.94 20.64
C THR A 724 31.62 7.94 20.16
N ARG A 725 31.83 8.28 18.88
CA ARG A 725 33.17 8.50 18.32
C ARG A 725 33.52 9.98 18.35
N LEU A 726 34.46 10.35 19.21
CA LEU A 726 34.97 11.71 19.29
C LEU A 726 36.30 11.83 18.53
N ARG A 727 36.47 12.91 17.76
CA ARG A 727 37.68 13.17 16.98
C ARG A 727 38.91 13.15 17.88
N GLY A 728 39.87 12.29 17.53
CA GLY A 728 41.13 12.15 18.24
C GLY A 728 41.05 11.43 19.59
N VAL A 729 39.89 10.93 20.01
CA VAL A 729 39.72 10.29 21.34
C VAL A 729 39.57 8.78 21.19
N VAL A 730 40.36 8.02 21.94
CA VAL A 730 40.37 6.54 21.91
C VAL A 730 39.23 5.95 22.74
N ASP A 731 39.06 6.42 23.98
CA ASP A 731 38.07 5.95 24.94
C ASP A 731 37.15 7.14 25.28
N ALA A 732 36.03 7.30 24.57
CA ALA A 732 35.14 8.47 24.71
C ALA A 732 34.41 8.51 26.06
N ASP A 733 34.21 7.36 26.69
CA ASP A 733 33.62 7.20 28.03
C ASP A 733 34.66 7.30 29.17
N ALA A 734 35.92 7.56 28.85
CA ALA A 734 36.95 7.86 29.85
C ALA A 734 36.75 9.25 30.49
N LEU A 735 37.33 9.42 31.67
CA LEU A 735 37.36 10.69 32.37
C LEU A 735 37.93 11.80 31.46
N PRO A 736 37.28 12.98 31.34
CA PRO A 736 37.80 14.12 30.56
C PRO A 736 39.27 14.44 30.84
N LEU A 737 39.71 14.36 32.09
CA LEU A 737 41.09 14.58 32.48
C LEU A 737 42.04 13.57 31.83
N VAL A 738 41.70 12.28 31.84
CA VAL A 738 42.49 11.22 31.20
C VAL A 738 42.57 11.44 29.69
N ILE A 739 41.45 11.84 29.06
CA ILE A 739 41.41 12.17 27.63
C ILE A 739 42.43 13.27 27.31
N MET A 740 42.41 14.38 28.06
CA MET A 740 43.32 15.51 27.82
C MET A 740 44.78 15.15 28.08
N LEU A 741 45.08 14.39 29.14
CA LEU A 741 46.43 13.94 29.46
C LEU A 741 47.00 13.00 28.39
N ARG A 742 46.20 12.04 27.90
CA ARG A 742 46.61 11.12 26.82
C ARG A 742 46.92 11.85 25.51
N LEU A 743 46.23 12.96 25.25
CA LEU A 743 46.45 13.80 24.06
C LEU A 743 47.53 14.87 24.24
N GLY A 744 48.16 14.94 25.42
CA GLY A 744 49.16 15.96 25.73
C GLY A 744 48.59 17.39 25.84
N ASN A 745 47.29 17.54 26.10
CA ASN A 745 46.65 18.84 26.25
C ASN A 745 46.77 19.36 27.69
N ASP A 746 47.98 19.81 28.05
CA ASP A 746 48.34 20.29 29.39
C ASP A 746 47.54 21.53 29.84
N ALA A 747 47.06 22.36 28.90
CA ALA A 747 46.24 23.52 29.22
C ALA A 747 44.88 23.09 29.79
N LYS A 748 44.16 22.22 29.08
CA LYS A 748 42.85 21.71 29.53
C LYS A 748 42.96 20.79 30.73
N ALA A 749 44.02 19.98 30.82
CA ALA A 749 44.27 19.17 32.01
C ALA A 749 44.42 20.04 33.27
N ARG A 750 45.15 21.16 33.19
CA ARG A 750 45.24 22.13 34.30
C ARG A 750 43.90 22.79 34.63
N MET A 751 43.12 23.16 33.61
CA MET A 751 41.78 23.75 33.83
C MET A 751 40.87 22.78 34.60
N LEU A 752 40.83 21.50 34.19
CA LEU A 752 40.05 20.45 34.85
C LEU A 752 40.50 20.21 36.29
N LEU A 753 41.80 20.12 36.53
CA LEU A 753 42.35 19.94 37.88
C LEU A 753 42.09 21.13 38.79
N ALA A 754 42.03 22.35 38.26
CA ALA A 754 41.67 23.53 39.03
C ALA A 754 40.19 23.55 39.47
N HIS A 755 39.33 22.72 38.85
CA HIS A 755 37.90 22.64 39.10
C HIS A 755 37.46 21.20 39.42
N ASP A 756 38.29 20.42 40.09
CA ASP A 756 38.13 18.97 40.27
C ASP A 756 37.01 18.55 41.24
N GLY A 757 36.31 19.49 41.89
CA GLY A 757 35.27 19.19 42.88
C GLY A 757 34.17 18.26 42.36
N GLY A 758 33.85 18.33 41.07
CA GLY A 758 32.88 17.42 40.43
C GLY A 758 33.29 15.94 40.44
N LEU A 759 34.60 15.64 40.44
CA LEU A 759 35.13 14.28 40.51
C LEU A 759 34.70 13.56 41.80
N TYR A 760 34.50 14.31 42.88
CA TYR A 760 34.23 13.76 44.21
C TYR A 760 32.79 14.00 44.68
N ALA A 761 31.92 14.48 43.79
CA ALA A 761 30.57 14.91 44.14
C ALA A 761 29.70 13.75 44.70
N THR A 762 29.95 12.51 44.24
CA THR A 762 29.28 11.31 44.76
C THR A 762 30.26 10.13 44.86
N PRO A 763 29.97 9.11 45.69
CA PRO A 763 30.87 7.97 45.87
C PRO A 763 31.22 7.26 44.56
N ALA A 764 30.25 7.11 43.66
CA ALA A 764 30.45 6.50 42.36
C ALA A 764 31.35 7.36 41.44
N ARG A 765 31.13 8.68 41.38
CA ARG A 765 31.97 9.61 40.58
C ARG A 765 33.42 9.56 41.06
N CYS A 766 33.64 9.57 42.38
CA CYS A 766 34.97 9.48 42.97
C CYS A 766 35.66 8.17 42.59
N GLY A 767 34.97 7.03 42.81
CA GLY A 767 35.49 5.71 42.48
C GLY A 767 35.91 5.57 41.02
N MET A 768 35.07 6.03 40.09
CA MET A 768 35.37 6.01 38.66
C MET A 768 36.53 6.93 38.28
N ALA A 769 36.65 8.11 38.89
CA ALA A 769 37.78 9.01 38.64
C ALA A 769 39.12 8.36 39.06
N VAL A 770 39.14 7.72 40.22
CA VAL A 770 40.31 6.95 40.70
C VAL A 770 40.60 5.78 39.78
N ALA A 771 39.58 5.00 39.40
CA ALA A 771 39.73 3.85 38.49
C ALA A 771 40.38 4.26 37.16
N ASP A 772 39.87 5.32 36.52
CA ASP A 772 40.39 5.78 35.22
C ASP A 772 41.80 6.33 35.30
N MET A 773 42.12 7.11 36.33
CA MET A 773 43.47 7.66 36.50
C MET A 773 44.50 6.56 36.73
N LEU A 774 44.17 5.55 37.54
CA LEU A 774 45.04 4.39 37.78
C LEU A 774 45.16 3.51 36.53
N ALA A 775 44.04 3.20 35.87
CA ALA A 775 44.05 2.44 34.62
C ALA A 775 44.89 3.13 33.54
N TRP A 776 44.77 4.45 33.41
CA TRP A 776 45.60 5.23 32.50
C TRP A 776 47.08 5.15 32.89
N SER A 777 47.42 5.35 34.17
CA SER A 777 48.80 5.28 34.66
C SER A 777 49.48 3.92 34.41
N LEU A 778 48.71 2.84 34.50
CA LEU A 778 49.18 1.47 34.25
C LEU A 778 49.22 1.12 32.76
N SER A 779 48.49 1.86 31.91
CA SER A 779 48.45 1.65 30.45
C SER A 779 49.59 2.34 29.70
N ASP A 780 50.23 3.32 30.33
CA ASP A 780 51.36 4.04 29.75
C ASP A 780 52.64 3.20 29.94
N ASN A 781 53.26 2.72 28.86
CA ASN A 781 54.37 1.76 28.89
C ASN A 781 55.72 2.38 29.35
N GLY A 782 55.68 3.48 30.09
CA GLY A 782 56.84 4.23 30.58
C GLY A 782 56.51 5.08 31.82
N PRO A 783 57.51 5.64 32.52
CA PRO A 783 57.28 6.49 33.68
C PRO A 783 56.47 7.73 33.29
N LEU A 784 55.41 8.03 34.04
CA LEU A 784 54.60 9.22 33.85
C LEU A 784 55.47 10.48 33.90
N GLY A 785 55.26 11.39 32.95
CA GLY A 785 55.88 12.71 32.98
C GLY A 785 55.49 13.51 34.24
N PRO A 786 56.25 14.55 34.63
CA PRO A 786 56.01 15.30 35.88
C PRO A 786 54.61 15.91 36.02
N SER A 787 53.99 16.33 34.92
CA SER A 787 52.62 16.87 34.92
C SER A 787 51.57 15.76 35.13
N ALA A 788 51.77 14.61 34.48
CA ALA A 788 50.93 13.42 34.62
C ALA A 788 50.97 12.83 36.03
N ALA A 789 52.17 12.71 36.61
CA ALA A 789 52.36 12.23 37.98
C ALA A 789 51.68 13.15 39.01
N ARG A 790 51.78 14.47 38.84
CA ARG A 790 51.08 15.45 39.69
C ARG A 790 49.56 15.35 39.56
N ALA A 791 49.05 15.19 38.34
CA ALA A 791 47.62 15.01 38.11
C ALA A 791 47.07 13.75 38.80
N LEU A 792 47.79 12.63 38.68
CA LEU A 792 47.44 11.39 39.38
C LEU A 792 47.42 11.60 40.90
N GLN A 793 48.48 12.19 41.46
CA GLN A 793 48.57 12.44 42.90
C GLN A 793 47.42 13.34 43.39
N GLN A 794 47.11 14.40 42.65
CA GLN A 794 46.03 15.32 43.02
C GLN A 794 44.67 14.61 43.06
N VAL A 795 44.38 13.73 42.10
CA VAL A 795 43.13 12.95 42.09
C VAL A 795 43.05 12.00 43.27
N LEU A 796 44.16 11.33 43.61
CA LEU A 796 44.23 10.42 44.76
C LEU A 796 44.07 11.17 46.09
N ASP A 797 44.72 12.32 46.24
CA ASP A 797 44.62 13.17 47.44
C ASP A 797 43.21 13.74 47.60
N GLY A 798 42.56 14.13 46.50
CA GLY A 798 41.17 14.58 46.50
C GLY A 798 40.21 13.45 46.90
N ALA A 799 40.41 12.24 46.38
CA ALA A 799 39.63 11.06 46.75
C ALA A 799 39.80 10.69 48.24
N ALA A 800 41.00 10.83 48.81
CA ALA A 800 41.24 10.60 50.23
C ALA A 800 40.51 11.61 51.14
N LYS A 801 40.32 12.84 50.65
CA LYS A 801 39.59 13.90 51.35
C LYS A 801 38.07 13.82 51.16
N ALA A 802 37.61 13.10 50.14
CA ALA A 802 36.19 12.93 49.85
C ALA A 802 35.45 12.21 50.99
N PRO A 803 34.16 12.53 51.21
CA PRO A 803 33.38 11.94 52.31
C PRO A 803 33.23 10.42 52.19
N ALA A 804 33.08 9.89 50.98
CA ALA A 804 33.12 8.46 50.66
C ALA A 804 33.44 8.28 49.16
N CYS A 805 34.16 7.21 48.82
CA CYS A 805 34.33 6.78 47.43
C CYS A 805 34.07 5.28 47.29
N ASP A 806 33.29 4.93 46.27
CA ASP A 806 33.01 3.56 45.93
C ASP A 806 34.14 2.98 45.06
N LEU A 807 35.11 2.36 45.70
CA LEU A 807 36.26 1.77 45.01
C LEU A 807 35.92 0.49 44.21
N ALA A 808 34.67 0.02 44.23
CA ALA A 808 34.21 -1.07 43.38
C ALA A 808 33.92 -0.61 41.94
N GLN A 809 33.88 0.69 41.69
CA GLN A 809 33.66 1.24 40.35
C GLN A 809 34.80 0.83 39.40
N GLY A 810 34.42 0.40 38.19
CA GLY A 810 35.33 -0.09 37.16
C GLY A 810 35.85 1.03 36.24
N ALA A 811 37.09 0.91 35.79
CA ALA A 811 37.67 1.84 34.82
C ALA A 811 37.01 1.74 33.44
N ARG A 812 37.02 2.84 32.68
CA ARG A 812 36.59 2.93 31.28
C ARG A 812 37.78 3.04 30.30
N VAL A 813 39.00 3.03 30.82
CA VAL A 813 40.24 3.19 30.06
C VAL A 813 40.81 1.83 29.64
N LYS A 814 41.13 1.65 28.35
CA LYS A 814 41.78 0.43 27.86
C LYS A 814 43.25 0.32 28.30
N PRO A 815 43.77 -0.90 28.57
CA PRO A 815 43.11 -2.21 28.46
C PRO A 815 42.30 -2.64 29.70
N PHE A 816 42.21 -1.81 30.74
CA PHE A 816 41.66 -2.18 32.05
C PHE A 816 40.16 -1.91 32.20
N VAL A 817 39.41 -1.92 31.10
CA VAL A 817 37.96 -1.63 31.13
C VAL A 817 37.26 -2.63 32.06
N GLY A 818 36.52 -2.12 33.05
CA GLY A 818 35.76 -2.89 34.03
C GLY A 818 36.56 -3.34 35.26
N VAL A 819 37.88 -3.14 35.29
CA VAL A 819 38.70 -3.45 36.49
C VAL A 819 38.44 -2.40 37.57
N SER A 820 38.20 -2.83 38.80
CA SER A 820 37.82 -1.94 39.90
C SER A 820 38.96 -0.98 40.29
N ALA A 821 38.61 0.19 40.81
CA ALA A 821 39.59 1.14 41.36
C ALA A 821 40.49 0.48 42.42
N ARG A 822 39.92 -0.40 43.25
CA ARG A 822 40.65 -1.15 44.28
C ARG A 822 41.71 -2.07 43.68
N ASP A 823 41.34 -2.87 42.67
CA ASP A 823 42.27 -3.81 42.04
C ASP A 823 43.38 -3.07 41.27
N LEU A 824 43.02 -1.93 40.63
CA LEU A 824 43.99 -1.08 39.94
C LEU A 824 44.98 -0.45 40.90
N ALA A 825 44.53 -0.01 42.08
CA ALA A 825 45.42 0.55 43.09
C ALA A 825 46.43 -0.49 43.60
N GLN A 826 45.96 -1.73 43.83
CA GLN A 826 46.84 -2.84 44.20
C GLN A 826 47.89 -3.12 43.11
N ARG A 827 47.50 -3.13 41.83
CA ARG A 827 48.42 -3.32 40.70
C ARG A 827 49.42 -2.18 40.55
N ALA A 828 49.02 -0.95 40.85
CA ALA A 828 49.88 0.22 40.82
C ALA A 828 50.77 0.36 42.08
N GLY A 829 50.60 -0.49 43.09
CA GLY A 829 51.31 -0.36 44.36
C GLY A 829 50.91 0.88 45.16
N VAL A 830 49.71 1.41 44.92
CA VAL A 830 49.18 2.63 45.55
C VAL A 830 48.27 2.28 46.73
N THR A 831 48.52 2.86 47.89
CA THR A 831 47.64 2.73 49.06
C THR A 831 46.56 3.81 49.03
N LEU A 832 45.30 3.43 48.86
CA LEU A 832 44.17 4.37 48.85
C LEU A 832 43.67 4.64 50.28
N ALA A 833 43.92 5.85 50.81
CA ALA A 833 43.46 6.28 52.13
C ALA A 833 42.02 6.86 52.08
N VAL A 834 41.06 6.06 51.61
CA VAL A 834 39.68 6.54 51.37
C VAL A 834 38.70 6.01 52.42
N LYS A 835 37.77 6.85 52.87
CA LYS A 835 36.71 6.47 53.82
C LYS A 835 35.73 5.49 53.17
N ALA A 836 35.45 4.38 53.84
CA ALA A 836 34.46 3.41 53.37
C ALA A 836 33.07 4.06 53.29
N PRO A 837 32.26 3.78 52.24
CA PRO A 837 30.86 4.19 52.22
C PRO A 837 30.14 3.51 53.39
N GLY A 838 29.49 4.29 54.24
CA GLY A 838 28.68 3.82 55.38
C GLY A 838 27.35 3.22 54.95
#